data_AF-A0AAW6U226-F1
#
_entry.id   AF-A0AAW6U226-F1
#
_cell.length_a   1.000
_cell.length_b   1.000
_cell.length_c   1.000
_cell.angle_alpha   90.00
_cell.angle_beta   90.00
_cell.angle_gamma   90.00
#
_symmetry.space_group_name_H-M   'P 1'
#
loop_
_entity.id
_entity.type
_entity.pdbx_description
1 polymer ?
#
loop_
_entity_poly.entity_id
_entity_poly.type
_entity_poly.pdbx_seq_one_letter_code
_entity_poly.pdbx_strand_id
1 'polypeptide(L)'
;MSCKRNEHRPKVCPGTGHRLGYWSRSRWPLWLLPVLGLASLIWFLIRVIPKPSRAAYPCQRLVAPFASAFVVWLTGLVGSTLLWRRARRLLGQSRYVTAGMFLAAAVSVMWLSLHVAGERETQAAFVPSEPSNQPIGVGKGIYPGRVVWTHDPAAANWDERTGRWWSDENTDQAVVDSMVSRSIRALTGEPNDVAAWDALFRHFNAVRGLGDVGYRPGEKIAIKINMNQDSGGAWGMRSGMPSPQALHSLLDQLIRVAGVPGEAITLYDASRFIGDPLYDKVRGDSDPDFQAVRFVVRPDLARAGRIAAVGDSTVPVRFAHPAIYGGATAYLPQCVTEAKYLINMALLRAHSLFGITVCAKNHFGSIRFPTWSGNRGWTPEPLHNYGSRTGAMGTYNCLVDLMGHAHLGGKTLLVLIDGLYSARNQSAEVMKYQSFGDNWCASLFLSQDPVAIDSVALDFIRNEPRATDCTGQGVDNYLHEAALAHDPPSGAFYDPDGDGIRLASLGVHEHWNNAIDRQYSRNLGAEEGIELVTPALTSENGPVLNATKGTRYDAIRHAVQDADDGDTIVVPPGHYRETVDFADKNVTVRSEDPNDPMVVAATVIAGNIRSVVFANGQGRDCVLAGLTLTGAVQGVYCTMSSPTLINCRIVDNDEAGVKLGESSDPMLVNCVIAGNGGSGIEMWAPRGGRMIPYNAAMIVHCTIVGNGTEGVAGDKPTIVNSVLYGNGPAGNVPQVTGDLPTVNYSNVQGGFPGTGNIDVEPGFVTPGYWSRLPSGVEVWIHGDYHLRADSPCIDAGDPDFVVEVPTDIDGDPRISGPRPDLGCDEVP
;
A
#
# COMPACT_ATOMS: atom_id res chain seq x y z
N MET A 1 18.09 15.63 -74.16
CA MET A 1 19.35 15.38 -74.90
C MET A 1 20.46 15.13 -73.89
N SER A 2 21.11 13.97 -74.02
CA SER A 2 22.48 13.58 -73.64
C SER A 2 23.11 13.92 -72.27
N CYS A 3 23.40 12.82 -71.57
CA CYS A 3 24.47 12.53 -70.62
C CYS A 3 25.85 13.19 -70.87
N LYS A 4 26.56 13.56 -69.79
CA LYS A 4 27.97 13.20 -69.45
C LYS A 4 28.33 13.74 -68.05
N ARG A 5 28.53 12.85 -67.07
CA ARG A 5 29.85 12.42 -66.52
C ARG A 5 30.75 13.59 -66.09
N ASN A 6 30.90 13.75 -64.76
CA ASN A 6 32.12 14.31 -64.19
C ASN A 6 32.78 13.24 -63.32
N GLU A 7 34.00 12.88 -63.70
CA GLU A 7 34.82 11.82 -63.14
C GLU A 7 35.34 12.20 -61.75
N HIS A 8 35.16 11.31 -60.77
CA HIS A 8 35.81 11.43 -59.46
C HIS A 8 37.29 11.03 -59.58
N ARG A 9 38.19 11.99 -59.35
CA ARG A 9 39.62 11.72 -59.14
C ARG A 9 39.83 10.91 -57.85
N PRO A 10 40.71 9.89 -57.84
CA PRO A 10 41.06 9.18 -56.62
C PRO A 10 41.88 10.06 -55.67
N LYS A 11 41.49 10.09 -54.38
CA LYS A 11 42.21 10.80 -53.32
C LYS A 11 43.52 10.08 -53.00
N VAL A 12 44.63 10.81 -53.02
CA VAL A 12 45.99 10.35 -52.65
C VAL A 12 46.35 10.99 -51.31
N CYS A 13 47.02 10.25 -50.42
CA CYS A 13 47.43 10.74 -49.10
C CYS A 13 48.54 11.82 -49.23
N PRO A 14 48.43 13.00 -48.61
CA PRO A 14 49.39 14.11 -48.79
C PRO A 14 50.78 13.86 -48.20
N GLY A 15 50.93 12.92 -47.27
CA GLY A 15 52.21 12.67 -46.58
C GLY A 15 53.09 11.58 -47.18
N THR A 16 52.54 10.64 -47.98
CA THR A 16 53.27 9.43 -48.41
C THR A 16 53.05 9.03 -49.88
N GLY A 17 52.20 9.72 -50.64
CA GLY A 17 52.05 9.52 -52.09
C GLY A 17 51.36 8.22 -52.55
N HIS A 18 50.97 7.32 -51.66
CA HIS A 18 50.28 6.08 -52.04
C HIS A 18 48.78 6.27 -52.34
N ARG A 19 48.28 5.56 -53.36
CA ARG A 19 46.86 5.53 -53.74
C ARG A 19 46.06 4.67 -52.74
N LEU A 20 45.01 5.25 -52.16
CA LEU A 20 44.06 4.52 -51.29
C LEU A 20 43.21 3.57 -52.15
N GLY A 21 43.44 2.27 -52.05
CA GLY A 21 42.62 1.24 -52.67
C GLY A 21 41.31 1.02 -51.92
N TYR A 22 40.21 0.82 -52.66
CA TYR A 22 38.93 0.40 -52.10
C TYR A 22 39.06 -0.99 -51.45
N TRP A 23 38.74 -1.07 -50.16
CA TRP A 23 38.61 -2.34 -49.44
C TRP A 23 37.42 -3.12 -49.96
N SER A 24 37.63 -4.41 -50.28
CA SER A 24 36.55 -5.33 -50.59
C SER A 24 35.67 -5.54 -49.35
N ARG A 25 34.34 -5.60 -49.55
CA ARG A 25 33.39 -5.96 -48.49
C ARG A 25 33.67 -7.39 -48.02
N SER A 26 34.38 -7.52 -46.90
CA SER A 26 34.55 -8.80 -46.20
C SER A 26 33.19 -9.32 -45.71
N ARG A 27 32.94 -10.62 -45.84
CA ARG A 27 31.70 -11.31 -45.38
C ARG A 27 31.64 -11.47 -43.85
N TRP A 28 32.56 -10.85 -43.10
CA TRP A 28 32.64 -10.90 -41.64
C TRP A 28 31.39 -10.43 -40.88
N PRO A 29 30.60 -9.44 -41.33
CA PRO A 29 29.37 -9.04 -40.63
C PRO A 29 28.30 -10.14 -40.59
N LEU A 30 28.36 -11.13 -41.49
CA LEU A 30 27.37 -12.20 -41.60
C LEU A 30 27.51 -13.25 -40.47
N TRP A 31 28.69 -13.38 -39.86
CA TRP A 31 28.98 -14.37 -38.82
C TRP A 31 29.11 -13.78 -37.41
N LEU A 32 29.16 -12.46 -37.30
CA LEU A 32 29.29 -11.75 -36.02
C LEU A 32 28.13 -12.05 -35.06
N LEU A 33 26.89 -11.99 -35.56
CA LEU A 33 25.68 -12.23 -34.77
C LEU A 33 25.58 -13.66 -34.21
N PRO A 34 25.75 -14.75 -35.00
CA PRO A 34 25.69 -16.10 -34.44
C PRO A 34 26.86 -16.42 -33.50
N VAL A 35 28.05 -15.83 -33.72
CA VAL A 35 29.20 -16.02 -32.82
C VAL A 35 28.98 -15.32 -31.48
N LEU A 36 28.52 -14.06 -31.49
CA LEU A 36 28.18 -13.31 -30.27
C LEU A 36 27.03 -13.97 -29.52
N GLY A 37 25.97 -14.40 -30.21
CA GLY A 37 24.83 -15.09 -29.60
C GLY A 37 25.22 -16.42 -28.95
N LEU A 38 26.06 -17.22 -29.61
CA LEU A 38 26.57 -18.48 -29.07
C LEU A 38 27.51 -18.26 -27.88
N ALA A 39 28.45 -17.31 -27.98
CA ALA A 39 29.34 -16.97 -26.87
C ALA A 39 28.55 -16.45 -25.65
N SER A 40 27.51 -15.66 -25.90
CA SER A 40 26.58 -15.16 -24.89
C SER A 40 25.85 -16.32 -24.19
N LEU A 41 25.32 -17.27 -24.95
CA LEU A 41 24.64 -18.46 -24.42
C LEU A 41 25.59 -19.33 -23.60
N ILE A 42 26.80 -19.61 -24.11
CA ILE A 42 27.80 -20.42 -23.40
C ILE A 42 28.18 -19.75 -22.09
N TRP A 43 28.44 -18.45 -22.11
CA TRP A 43 28.82 -17.71 -20.91
C TRP A 43 27.70 -17.69 -19.87
N PHE A 44 26.45 -17.47 -20.32
CA PHE A 44 25.28 -17.51 -19.45
C PHE A 44 25.10 -18.89 -18.80
N LEU A 45 25.14 -19.98 -19.58
CA LEU A 45 24.97 -21.34 -19.07
C LEU A 45 26.08 -21.73 -18.08
N ILE A 46 27.34 -21.43 -18.39
CA ILE A 46 28.49 -21.71 -17.51
C ILE A 46 28.35 -21.00 -16.15
N ARG A 47 27.82 -19.77 -16.14
CA ARG A 47 27.75 -18.96 -14.93
C ARG A 47 26.50 -19.24 -14.10
N VAL A 48 25.37 -19.48 -14.76
CA VAL A 48 24.05 -19.57 -14.13
C VAL A 48 23.69 -20.99 -13.71
N ILE A 49 24.02 -22.03 -14.48
CA ILE A 49 23.67 -23.42 -14.10
C ILE A 49 24.27 -23.83 -12.74
N PRO A 50 25.56 -23.55 -12.44
CA PRO A 50 26.13 -23.93 -11.15
C PRO A 50 25.55 -23.14 -9.96
N LYS A 51 24.98 -21.95 -10.19
CA LYS A 51 24.38 -21.11 -9.15
C LYS A 51 23.33 -20.15 -9.76
N PRO A 52 22.03 -20.53 -9.78
CA PRO A 52 20.99 -19.80 -10.51
C PRO A 52 20.83 -18.31 -10.16
N SER A 53 21.06 -17.94 -8.90
CA SER A 53 21.05 -16.54 -8.42
C SER A 53 21.96 -15.58 -9.22
N ARG A 54 23.00 -16.08 -9.91
CA ARG A 54 23.92 -15.26 -10.72
C ARG A 54 23.27 -14.63 -11.95
N ALA A 55 22.09 -15.09 -12.37
CA ALA A 55 21.34 -14.48 -13.46
C ALA A 55 20.98 -13.01 -13.17
N ALA A 56 20.90 -12.61 -11.90
CA ALA A 56 20.59 -11.24 -11.49
C ALA A 56 21.78 -10.26 -11.63
N TYR A 57 23.00 -10.75 -11.87
CA TYR A 57 24.17 -9.88 -11.94
C TYR A 57 24.11 -8.95 -13.17
N PRO A 58 24.57 -7.69 -13.10
CA PRO A 58 24.48 -6.72 -14.20
C PRO A 58 25.05 -7.24 -15.53
N CYS A 59 26.18 -7.96 -15.46
CA CYS A 59 26.83 -8.51 -16.63
C CYS A 59 26.08 -9.71 -17.25
N GLN A 60 25.33 -10.48 -16.45
CA GLN A 60 24.46 -11.56 -16.93
C GLN A 60 23.15 -11.00 -17.49
N ARG A 61 22.58 -9.95 -16.87
CA ARG A 61 21.41 -9.23 -17.40
C ARG A 61 21.69 -8.59 -18.77
N LEU A 62 22.92 -8.12 -18.99
CA LEU A 62 23.33 -7.55 -20.28
C LEU A 62 23.44 -8.61 -21.39
N VAL A 63 23.78 -9.86 -21.06
CA VAL A 63 24.05 -10.90 -22.07
C VAL A 63 22.88 -11.87 -22.28
N ALA A 64 21.95 -11.97 -21.32
CA ALA A 64 20.76 -12.82 -21.43
C ALA A 64 19.92 -12.56 -22.70
N PRO A 65 19.64 -11.31 -23.12
CA PRO A 65 18.86 -11.05 -24.34
C PRO A 65 19.54 -11.60 -25.60
N PHE A 66 20.86 -11.49 -25.71
CA PHE A 66 21.62 -12.02 -26.85
C PHE A 66 21.61 -13.55 -26.90
N ALA A 67 21.70 -14.21 -25.74
CA ALA A 67 21.58 -15.66 -25.62
C ALA A 67 20.18 -16.16 -26.01
N SER A 68 19.13 -15.51 -25.51
CA SER A 68 17.74 -15.86 -25.82
C SER A 68 17.40 -15.64 -27.29
N ALA A 69 17.82 -14.52 -27.87
CA ALA A 69 17.64 -14.25 -29.30
C ALA A 69 18.34 -15.30 -30.18
N PHE A 70 19.53 -15.76 -29.78
CA PHE A 70 20.25 -16.82 -30.48
C PHE A 70 19.51 -18.17 -30.42
N VAL A 71 18.96 -18.54 -29.27
CA VAL A 71 18.17 -19.78 -29.11
C VAL A 71 16.89 -19.72 -29.95
N VAL A 72 16.15 -18.60 -29.92
CA VAL A 72 14.94 -18.42 -30.74
C VAL A 72 15.28 -18.50 -32.23
N TRP A 73 16.34 -17.82 -32.67
CA TRP A 73 16.80 -17.90 -34.05
C TRP A 73 17.19 -19.33 -34.47
N LEU A 74 17.93 -20.06 -33.61
CA LEU A 74 18.36 -21.42 -33.88
C LEU A 74 17.18 -22.39 -33.96
N THR A 75 16.23 -22.30 -33.02
CA THR A 75 15.01 -23.13 -33.03
C THR A 75 14.12 -22.85 -34.23
N GLY A 76 13.98 -21.58 -34.63
CA GLY A 76 13.29 -21.17 -35.85
C GLY A 76 13.92 -21.75 -37.13
N LEU A 77 15.25 -21.67 -37.23
CA LEU A 77 15.99 -22.17 -38.39
C LEU A 77 15.94 -23.70 -38.48
N VAL A 78 16.16 -24.41 -37.37
CA VAL A 78 16.09 -25.88 -37.34
C VAL A 78 14.67 -26.37 -37.57
N GLY A 79 13.69 -25.77 -36.88
CA GLY A 79 12.28 -26.11 -37.00
C GLY A 79 11.75 -25.92 -38.42
N SER A 80 11.98 -24.76 -39.03
CA SER A 80 11.60 -24.51 -40.42
C SER A 80 12.28 -25.46 -41.41
N THR A 81 13.55 -25.79 -41.20
CA THR A 81 14.30 -26.73 -42.06
C THR A 81 13.74 -28.16 -41.97
N LEU A 82 13.38 -28.63 -40.78
CA LEU A 82 12.77 -29.95 -40.59
C LEU A 82 11.38 -30.05 -41.22
N LEU A 83 10.54 -29.01 -41.04
CA LEU A 83 9.22 -28.91 -41.66
C LEU A 83 9.32 -28.85 -43.18
N TRP A 84 10.28 -28.08 -43.72
CA TRP A 84 10.57 -28.02 -45.16
C TRP A 84 11.02 -29.38 -45.72
N ARG A 85 11.93 -30.08 -45.03
CA ARG A 85 12.38 -31.44 -45.43
C ARG A 85 11.22 -32.43 -45.42
N ARG A 86 10.30 -32.33 -44.47
CA ARG A 86 9.10 -33.17 -44.39
C ARG A 86 8.13 -32.85 -45.53
N ALA A 87 7.89 -31.58 -45.83
CA ALA A 87 7.07 -31.15 -46.96
C ALA A 87 7.62 -31.68 -48.29
N ARG A 88 8.94 -31.59 -48.51
CA ARG A 88 9.59 -32.07 -49.73
C ARG A 88 9.45 -33.58 -49.95
N ARG A 89 9.50 -34.39 -48.87
CA ARG A 89 9.23 -35.83 -48.94
C ARG A 89 7.76 -36.12 -49.26
N LEU A 90 6.82 -35.37 -48.68
CA LEU A 90 5.39 -35.54 -48.92
C LEU A 90 4.97 -35.12 -50.34
N LEU A 91 5.63 -34.11 -50.92
CA LEU A 91 5.48 -33.78 -52.35
C LEU A 91 5.90 -34.95 -53.25
N GLY A 92 7.02 -35.62 -52.92
CA GLY A 92 7.46 -36.82 -53.64
C GLY A 92 6.51 -38.03 -53.49
N GLN A 93 5.63 -38.02 -52.48
CA GLN A 93 4.60 -39.04 -52.26
C GLN A 93 3.23 -38.63 -52.82
N SER A 94 3.17 -37.56 -53.63
CA SER A 94 1.92 -37.00 -54.18
C SER A 94 0.88 -36.57 -53.13
N ARG A 95 1.32 -36.31 -51.89
CA ARG A 95 0.47 -35.86 -50.78
C ARG A 95 0.47 -34.33 -50.68
N TYR A 96 -0.12 -33.68 -51.68
CA TYR A 96 0.01 -32.24 -51.90
C TYR A 96 -0.60 -31.37 -50.79
N VAL A 97 -1.78 -31.74 -50.27
CA VAL A 97 -2.47 -30.97 -49.21
C VAL A 97 -1.66 -30.95 -47.91
N THR A 98 -1.16 -32.12 -47.48
CA THR A 98 -0.33 -32.22 -46.28
C THR A 98 1.03 -31.57 -46.48
N ALA A 99 1.64 -31.69 -47.66
CA ALA A 99 2.86 -30.95 -47.97
C ALA A 99 2.67 -29.43 -47.89
N GLY A 100 1.54 -28.91 -48.38
CA GLY A 100 1.18 -27.49 -48.30
C GLY A 100 1.08 -26.99 -46.85
N MET A 101 0.47 -27.78 -45.96
CA MET A 101 0.41 -27.43 -44.52
C MET A 101 1.79 -27.35 -43.86
N PHE A 102 2.69 -28.29 -44.16
CA PHE A 102 4.06 -28.26 -43.62
C PHE A 102 4.90 -27.10 -44.18
N LEU A 103 4.68 -26.71 -45.43
CA LEU A 103 5.29 -25.52 -46.04
C LEU A 103 4.82 -24.22 -45.37
N ALA A 104 3.51 -24.08 -45.16
CA ALA A 104 2.94 -22.94 -44.46
C ALA A 104 3.45 -22.85 -43.01
N ALA A 105 3.54 -23.98 -42.31
CA ALA A 105 4.11 -24.06 -40.96
C ALA A 105 5.60 -23.67 -40.94
N ALA A 106 6.40 -24.09 -41.92
CA ALA A 106 7.83 -23.73 -42.01
C ALA A 106 8.04 -22.22 -42.17
N VAL A 107 7.23 -21.58 -43.03
CA VAL A 107 7.24 -20.12 -43.22
C VAL A 107 6.77 -19.39 -41.97
N SER A 108 5.70 -19.89 -41.33
CA SER A 108 5.15 -19.29 -40.10
C SER A 108 6.13 -19.34 -38.94
N VAL A 109 6.84 -20.46 -38.74
CA VAL A 109 7.88 -20.60 -37.70
C VAL A 109 9.06 -19.66 -37.95
N MET A 110 9.51 -19.52 -39.20
CA MET A 110 10.59 -18.59 -39.56
C MET A 110 10.15 -17.13 -39.34
N TRP A 111 8.93 -16.78 -39.78
CA TRP A 111 8.37 -15.44 -39.61
C TRP A 111 8.20 -15.08 -38.13
N LEU A 112 7.65 -15.99 -37.31
CA LEU A 112 7.51 -15.81 -35.86
C LEU A 112 8.87 -15.60 -35.18
N SER A 113 9.90 -16.37 -35.57
CA SER A 113 11.24 -16.26 -35.00
C SER A 113 11.91 -14.92 -35.32
N LEU A 114 11.67 -14.38 -36.52
CA LEU A 114 12.16 -13.05 -36.92
C LEU A 114 11.40 -11.91 -36.24
N HIS A 115 10.11 -12.09 -35.94
CA HIS A 115 9.31 -11.11 -35.19
C HIS A 115 9.71 -11.06 -33.71
N VAL A 116 9.86 -12.22 -33.06
CA VAL A 116 10.29 -12.32 -31.65
C VAL A 116 11.70 -11.75 -31.45
N ALA A 117 12.59 -11.86 -32.44
CA ALA A 117 13.93 -11.26 -32.39
C ALA A 117 13.96 -9.75 -32.75
N GLY A 118 12.90 -9.22 -33.37
CA GLY A 118 12.82 -7.83 -33.83
C GLY A 118 12.07 -6.89 -32.89
N GLU A 119 11.25 -7.39 -31.97
CA GLU A 119 10.51 -6.55 -31.01
C GLU A 119 11.29 -6.33 -29.71
N ARG A 120 11.95 -5.17 -29.67
CA ARG A 120 12.35 -4.31 -28.52
C ARG A 120 13.81 -3.89 -28.68
N GLU A 121 14.03 -2.73 -29.28
CA GLU A 121 15.04 -1.84 -28.70
C GLU A 121 14.57 -1.55 -27.27
N THR A 122 15.08 -2.30 -26.29
CA THR A 122 14.80 -2.03 -24.88
C THR A 122 15.43 -0.68 -24.55
N GLN A 123 14.60 0.37 -24.42
CA GLN A 123 15.06 1.63 -23.85
C GLN A 123 15.62 1.37 -22.46
N ALA A 124 16.79 1.95 -22.18
CA ALA A 124 17.47 1.79 -20.90
C ALA A 124 16.60 2.35 -19.75
N ALA A 125 16.78 1.76 -18.55
CA ALA A 125 16.28 2.33 -17.30
C ALA A 125 16.69 3.80 -17.20
N PHE A 126 15.79 4.64 -16.73
CA PHE A 126 16.09 6.05 -16.53
C PHE A 126 17.17 6.24 -15.46
N VAL A 127 18.11 7.14 -15.74
CA VAL A 127 19.16 7.61 -14.83
C VAL A 127 19.27 9.12 -15.03
N PRO A 128 19.33 9.93 -13.96
CA PRO A 128 19.54 11.37 -14.05
C PRO A 128 20.75 11.75 -14.87
N SER A 129 20.66 12.89 -15.53
CA SER A 129 21.82 13.51 -16.17
C SER A 129 22.75 14.19 -15.17
N GLU A 130 22.21 14.67 -14.06
CA GLU A 130 22.85 15.50 -13.06
C GLU A 130 23.21 14.70 -11.80
N PRO A 131 24.25 15.14 -11.06
CA PRO A 131 24.58 14.54 -9.77
C PRO A 131 23.44 14.76 -8.75
N SER A 132 23.33 13.83 -7.80
CA SER A 132 22.47 14.00 -6.62
C SER A 132 22.77 15.29 -5.85
N ASN A 133 21.76 15.79 -5.16
CA ASN A 133 21.86 16.94 -4.26
C ASN A 133 22.40 18.22 -4.95
N GLN A 134 21.88 18.50 -6.15
CA GLN A 134 22.12 19.73 -6.91
C GLN A 134 20.79 20.42 -7.19
N PRO A 135 20.22 21.13 -6.20
CA PRO A 135 18.89 21.72 -6.34
C PRO A 135 18.86 22.85 -7.37
N ILE A 136 17.81 22.85 -8.18
CA ILE A 136 17.46 23.92 -9.12
C ILE A 136 16.02 24.37 -8.89
N GLY A 137 15.74 25.64 -9.19
CA GLY A 137 14.43 26.24 -8.95
C GLY A 137 14.25 26.73 -7.51
N VAL A 138 13.01 27.05 -7.15
CA VAL A 138 12.68 27.70 -5.87
C VAL A 138 11.56 26.92 -5.19
N GLY A 139 11.85 26.38 -4.01
CA GLY A 139 10.90 25.60 -3.23
C GLY A 139 9.61 26.36 -2.91
N LYS A 140 8.47 25.66 -2.86
CA LYS A 140 7.15 26.22 -2.51
C LYS A 140 6.56 25.58 -1.25
N GLY A 141 5.56 26.25 -0.67
CA GLY A 141 4.81 25.79 0.50
C GLY A 141 5.22 26.45 1.81
N ILE A 142 4.49 26.11 2.89
CA ILE A 142 4.77 26.55 4.27
C ILE A 142 6.24 26.29 4.63
N TYR A 143 6.74 25.10 4.26
CA TYR A 143 8.16 24.78 4.25
C TYR A 143 8.61 24.58 2.80
N PRO A 144 9.34 25.54 2.20
CA PRO A 144 9.74 25.49 0.79
C PRO A 144 10.41 24.18 0.37
N GLY A 145 9.81 23.46 -0.59
CA GLY A 145 10.36 22.20 -1.11
C GLY A 145 10.16 20.98 -0.21
N ARG A 146 9.35 21.08 0.85
CA ARG A 146 9.03 19.93 1.70
C ARG A 146 8.10 18.95 1.00
N VAL A 147 8.47 17.67 1.04
CA VAL A 147 7.61 16.56 0.65
C VAL A 147 7.50 15.62 1.85
N VAL A 148 6.27 15.33 2.26
CA VAL A 148 6.02 14.34 3.29
C VAL A 148 5.81 12.98 2.63
N TRP A 149 6.50 11.95 3.13
CA TRP A 149 6.30 10.56 2.74
C TRP A 149 5.90 9.73 3.95
N THR A 150 4.72 9.15 3.89
CA THR A 150 4.17 8.29 4.94
C THR A 150 4.04 6.89 4.40
N HIS A 151 4.70 5.93 5.06
CA HIS A 151 4.64 4.52 4.69
C HIS A 151 4.15 3.71 5.87
N ASP A 152 3.12 2.89 5.63
CA ASP A 152 2.54 2.03 6.65
C ASP A 152 2.03 0.73 5.99
N PRO A 153 2.80 -0.38 6.06
CA PRO A 153 2.44 -1.64 5.44
C PRO A 153 1.06 -2.18 5.86
N ALA A 154 0.58 -1.84 7.07
CA ALA A 154 -0.72 -2.28 7.56
C ALA A 154 -1.90 -1.67 6.79
N ALA A 155 -1.65 -0.62 5.99
CA ALA A 155 -2.68 0.01 5.16
C ALA A 155 -3.13 -0.89 4.00
N ALA A 156 -2.26 -1.78 3.52
CA ALA A 156 -2.46 -2.53 2.27
C ALA A 156 -2.14 -4.02 2.47
N ASN A 157 -3.19 -4.83 2.66
CA ASN A 157 -3.08 -6.22 3.11
C ASN A 157 -3.51 -7.27 2.07
N TRP A 158 -3.92 -6.84 0.88
CA TRP A 158 -4.42 -7.75 -0.16
C TRP A 158 -3.45 -8.91 -0.50
N ASP A 159 -3.95 -10.14 -0.41
CA ASP A 159 -3.16 -11.37 -0.62
C ASP A 159 -3.00 -11.79 -2.11
N GLU A 160 -3.58 -11.01 -3.03
CA GLU A 160 -3.68 -11.30 -4.48
C GLU A 160 -4.56 -12.50 -4.85
N ARG A 161 -5.25 -13.13 -3.89
CA ARG A 161 -6.00 -14.39 -4.08
C ARG A 161 -7.48 -14.22 -3.74
N THR A 162 -7.80 -13.50 -2.68
CA THR A 162 -9.14 -13.36 -2.12
C THR A 162 -9.58 -11.90 -2.13
N GLY A 163 -10.88 -11.66 -2.32
CA GLY A 163 -11.43 -10.31 -2.34
C GLY A 163 -10.88 -9.40 -3.45
N ARG A 164 -10.95 -8.09 -3.21
CA ARG A 164 -10.49 -7.03 -4.11
C ARG A 164 -9.54 -6.14 -3.34
N TRP A 165 -8.44 -5.70 -3.94
CA TRP A 165 -7.47 -4.87 -3.21
C TRP A 165 -8.08 -3.61 -2.61
N TRP A 166 -9.06 -3.00 -3.30
CA TRP A 166 -9.72 -1.76 -2.89
C TRP A 166 -10.85 -1.94 -1.86
N SER A 167 -11.13 -3.17 -1.43
CA SER A 167 -12.17 -3.43 -0.42
C SER A 167 -11.64 -3.21 1.00
N ASP A 168 -12.54 -2.90 1.94
CA ASP A 168 -12.16 -2.59 3.32
C ASP A 168 -11.53 -3.78 4.06
N GLU A 169 -11.78 -5.02 3.59
CA GLU A 169 -11.11 -6.20 4.13
C GLU A 169 -9.61 -6.24 3.76
N ASN A 170 -9.21 -5.53 2.70
CA ASN A 170 -7.86 -5.58 2.14
C ASN A 170 -7.10 -4.26 2.22
N THR A 171 -7.79 -3.13 2.37
CA THR A 171 -7.21 -1.80 2.61
C THR A 171 -7.80 -1.23 3.90
N ASP A 172 -6.98 -1.06 4.92
CA ASP A 172 -7.44 -0.66 6.25
C ASP A 172 -7.71 0.86 6.32
N GLN A 173 -8.98 1.22 6.51
CA GLN A 173 -9.41 2.63 6.56
C GLN A 173 -8.76 3.39 7.73
N ALA A 174 -8.71 2.81 8.93
CA ALA A 174 -8.22 3.50 10.12
C ALA A 174 -6.71 3.76 10.02
N VAL A 175 -5.97 2.82 9.43
CA VAL A 175 -4.55 3.03 9.12
C VAL A 175 -4.37 4.18 8.12
N VAL A 176 -5.15 4.18 7.03
CA VAL A 176 -5.09 5.25 6.02
C VAL A 176 -5.46 6.61 6.61
N ASP A 177 -6.45 6.67 7.50
CA ASP A 177 -6.83 7.91 8.22
C ASP A 177 -5.68 8.45 9.07
N SER A 178 -5.01 7.58 9.82
CA SER A 178 -3.80 7.95 10.55
C SER A 178 -2.68 8.42 9.62
N MET A 179 -2.48 7.77 8.47
CA MET A 179 -1.48 8.19 7.50
C MET A 179 -1.76 9.59 6.97
N VAL A 180 -3.01 9.91 6.60
CA VAL A 180 -3.39 11.24 6.09
C VAL A 180 -3.24 12.31 7.17
N SER A 181 -3.77 12.08 8.38
CA SER A 181 -3.64 12.99 9.53
C SER A 181 -2.18 13.34 9.82
N ARG A 182 -1.33 12.32 10.02
CA ARG A 182 0.10 12.52 10.30
C ARG A 182 0.82 13.23 9.15
N SER A 183 0.42 12.96 7.91
CA SER A 183 1.03 13.61 6.74
C SER A 183 0.74 15.11 6.70
N ILE A 184 -0.50 15.51 6.99
CA ILE A 184 -0.92 16.91 6.99
C ILE A 184 -0.27 17.69 8.14
N ARG A 185 -0.19 17.09 9.33
CA ARG A 185 0.56 17.65 10.47
C ARG A 185 2.05 17.81 10.15
N ALA A 186 2.70 16.79 9.61
CA ALA A 186 4.12 16.88 9.25
C ALA A 186 4.41 17.89 8.13
N LEU A 187 3.48 18.06 7.19
CA LEU A 187 3.62 19.03 6.10
C LEU A 187 3.60 20.46 6.61
N THR A 188 2.77 20.73 7.62
CA THR A 188 2.50 22.07 8.15
C THR A 188 3.31 22.39 9.41
N GLY A 189 3.83 21.36 10.09
CA GLY A 189 4.51 21.50 11.39
C GLY A 189 3.55 21.78 12.54
N GLU A 190 2.23 21.66 12.32
CA GLU A 190 1.21 21.95 13.33
C GLU A 190 0.89 20.71 14.18
N PRO A 191 0.53 20.89 15.48
CA PRO A 191 0.39 19.78 16.42
C PRO A 191 -0.90 18.96 16.25
N ASN A 192 -1.91 19.50 15.57
CA ASN A 192 -3.20 18.85 15.34
C ASN A 192 -3.77 19.17 13.95
N ASP A 193 -4.70 18.33 13.48
CA ASP A 193 -5.22 18.39 12.11
C ASP A 193 -5.99 19.69 11.81
N VAL A 194 -6.73 20.26 12.79
CA VAL A 194 -7.48 21.52 12.61
C VAL A 194 -6.52 22.68 12.35
N ALA A 195 -5.48 22.81 13.18
CA ALA A 195 -4.45 23.84 13.01
C ALA A 195 -3.69 23.65 11.68
N ALA A 196 -3.39 22.41 11.31
CA ALA A 196 -2.72 22.09 10.06
C ALA A 196 -3.53 22.52 8.83
N TRP A 197 -4.84 22.23 8.78
CA TRP A 197 -5.69 22.69 7.69
C TRP A 197 -5.84 24.20 7.64
N ASP A 198 -6.02 24.87 8.78
CA ASP A 198 -6.08 26.33 8.84
C ASP A 198 -4.78 26.96 8.32
N ALA A 199 -3.62 26.42 8.70
CA ALA A 199 -2.31 26.85 8.22
C ALA A 199 -2.16 26.69 6.69
N LEU A 200 -2.62 25.57 6.12
CA LEU A 200 -2.61 25.37 4.65
C LEU A 200 -3.42 26.46 3.93
N PHE A 201 -4.66 26.71 4.37
CA PHE A 201 -5.51 27.73 3.75
C PHE A 201 -4.96 29.14 3.92
N ARG A 202 -4.50 29.50 5.12
CA ARG A 202 -3.90 30.80 5.42
C ARG A 202 -2.66 31.06 4.58
N HIS A 203 -1.73 30.10 4.56
CA HIS A 203 -0.52 30.21 3.77
C HIS A 203 -0.86 30.40 2.29
N PHE A 204 -1.74 29.56 1.74
CA PHE A 204 -2.16 29.66 0.35
C PHE A 204 -2.80 31.02 0.04
N ASN A 205 -3.73 31.49 0.88
CA ASN A 205 -4.38 32.78 0.65
C ASN A 205 -3.40 33.95 0.76
N ALA A 206 -2.47 33.92 1.72
CA ALA A 206 -1.47 34.97 1.91
C ALA A 206 -0.53 35.09 0.71
N VAL A 207 0.05 33.99 0.23
CA VAL A 207 0.98 34.00 -0.93
C VAL A 207 0.30 34.38 -2.25
N ARG A 208 -1.03 34.28 -2.30
CA ARG A 208 -1.86 34.67 -3.46
C ARG A 208 -2.42 36.10 -3.35
N GLY A 209 -2.08 36.84 -2.29
CA GLY A 209 -2.61 38.19 -2.06
C GLY A 209 -4.11 38.22 -1.72
N LEU A 210 -4.67 37.09 -1.25
CA LEU A 210 -6.06 36.96 -0.81
C LEU A 210 -6.24 37.23 0.70
N GLY A 211 -5.15 37.57 1.39
CA GLY A 211 -5.08 37.86 2.82
C GLY A 211 -4.69 36.66 3.68
N ASP A 212 -4.29 36.90 4.92
CA ASP A 212 -4.01 35.85 5.93
C ASP A 212 -5.32 35.39 6.58
N VAL A 213 -6.03 34.52 5.86
CA VAL A 213 -7.35 34.00 6.27
C VAL A 213 -7.46 32.52 5.91
N GLY A 214 -8.06 31.75 6.82
CA GLY A 214 -8.37 30.35 6.58
C GLY A 214 -9.51 30.16 5.55
N TYR A 215 -10.03 28.94 5.48
CA TYR A 215 -11.20 28.62 4.66
C TYR A 215 -12.42 29.48 5.05
N ARG A 216 -13.22 29.89 4.06
CA ARG A 216 -14.50 30.58 4.30
C ARG A 216 -15.67 29.81 3.67
N PRO A 217 -16.81 29.68 4.37
CA PRO A 217 -18.00 29.04 3.82
C PRO A 217 -18.40 29.62 2.45
N GLY A 218 -18.73 28.74 1.51
CA GLY A 218 -19.08 29.09 0.13
C GLY A 218 -17.90 29.09 -0.84
N GLU A 219 -16.65 29.02 -0.36
CA GLU A 219 -15.49 28.80 -1.21
C GLU A 219 -15.46 27.34 -1.70
N LYS A 220 -15.39 27.15 -3.02
CA LYS A 220 -15.45 25.83 -3.66
C LYS A 220 -14.07 25.18 -3.76
N ILE A 221 -14.02 23.86 -3.62
CA ILE A 221 -12.84 23.01 -3.81
C ILE A 221 -13.09 22.01 -4.93
N ALA A 222 -12.21 22.01 -5.94
CA ALA A 222 -12.15 20.94 -6.92
C ALA A 222 -11.03 19.95 -6.53
N ILE A 223 -11.27 18.65 -6.67
CA ILE A 223 -10.26 17.60 -6.42
C ILE A 223 -10.07 16.81 -7.70
N LYS A 224 -8.89 16.96 -8.32
CA LYS A 224 -8.52 16.19 -9.51
C LYS A 224 -8.03 14.82 -9.07
N ILE A 225 -8.80 13.78 -9.36
CA ILE A 225 -8.40 12.39 -9.10
C ILE A 225 -7.92 11.71 -10.38
N ASN A 226 -6.90 10.85 -10.29
CA ASN A 226 -6.33 10.19 -11.45
C ASN A 226 -7.13 8.94 -11.86
N MET A 227 -8.07 9.10 -12.78
CA MET A 227 -8.92 8.01 -13.26
C MET A 227 -8.46 7.44 -14.61
N ASN A 228 -7.16 7.52 -14.94
CA ASN A 228 -6.71 7.23 -16.31
C ASN A 228 -7.09 5.82 -16.83
N GLN A 229 -7.18 4.82 -15.96
CA GLN A 229 -7.59 3.45 -16.31
C GLN A 229 -9.11 3.25 -16.35
N ASP A 230 -9.93 4.21 -15.88
CA ASP A 230 -11.39 4.06 -15.83
C ASP A 230 -12.04 4.35 -17.18
N SER A 231 -12.60 3.31 -17.80
CA SER A 231 -13.42 3.43 -19.01
C SER A 231 -14.93 3.41 -18.72
N GLY A 232 -15.32 3.33 -17.45
CA GLY A 232 -16.72 3.29 -16.99
C GLY A 232 -17.33 1.89 -16.86
N GLY A 233 -16.53 0.84 -17.02
CA GLY A 233 -16.91 -0.53 -16.68
C GLY A 233 -16.55 -0.90 -15.24
N ALA A 234 -16.92 -2.11 -14.82
CA ALA A 234 -16.46 -2.65 -13.55
C ALA A 234 -14.92 -2.71 -13.51
N TRP A 235 -14.33 -2.36 -12.36
CA TRP A 235 -12.89 -2.41 -12.18
C TRP A 235 -12.37 -3.85 -12.31
N GLY A 236 -11.34 -4.05 -13.12
CA GLY A 236 -10.63 -5.32 -13.15
C GLY A 236 -9.90 -5.58 -11.83
N MET A 237 -9.82 -6.84 -11.40
CA MET A 237 -9.30 -7.25 -10.08
C MET A 237 -7.91 -6.71 -9.72
N ARG A 238 -7.07 -6.41 -10.71
CA ARG A 238 -5.70 -5.90 -10.50
C ARG A 238 -5.48 -4.49 -11.05
N SER A 239 -6.54 -3.78 -11.44
CA SER A 239 -6.41 -2.46 -12.09
C SER A 239 -5.81 -1.44 -11.12
N GLY A 240 -4.87 -0.62 -11.58
CA GLY A 240 -4.24 0.44 -10.79
C GLY A 240 -5.10 1.70 -10.77
N MET A 241 -5.98 1.80 -9.77
CA MET A 241 -6.94 2.88 -9.56
C MET A 241 -6.61 3.64 -8.27
N PRO A 242 -7.20 4.83 -8.02
CA PRO A 242 -7.14 5.44 -6.70
C PRO A 242 -7.81 4.57 -5.64
N SER A 243 -7.23 4.55 -4.46
CA SER A 243 -7.73 3.81 -3.30
C SER A 243 -8.96 4.53 -2.73
N PRO A 244 -10.12 3.86 -2.59
CA PRO A 244 -11.31 4.46 -1.98
C PRO A 244 -11.05 5.02 -0.58
N GLN A 245 -10.22 4.35 0.20
CA GLN A 245 -9.88 4.70 1.57
C GLN A 245 -9.07 6.01 1.64
N ALA A 246 -8.09 6.19 0.75
CA ALA A 246 -7.29 7.42 0.68
C ALA A 246 -8.13 8.63 0.24
N LEU A 247 -9.06 8.41 -0.70
CA LEU A 247 -9.99 9.47 -1.14
C LEU A 247 -11.00 9.82 -0.04
N HIS A 248 -11.58 8.81 0.60
CA HIS A 248 -12.53 9.01 1.70
C HIS A 248 -11.87 9.74 2.87
N SER A 249 -10.65 9.35 3.23
CA SER A 249 -9.86 10.00 4.29
C SER A 249 -9.55 11.48 4.00
N LEU A 250 -9.20 11.82 2.75
CA LEU A 250 -9.03 13.21 2.34
C LEU A 250 -10.34 14.01 2.48
N LEU A 251 -11.48 13.42 2.09
CA LEU A 251 -12.79 14.06 2.24
C LEU A 251 -13.19 14.21 3.70
N ASP A 252 -12.92 13.20 4.54
CA ASP A 252 -13.14 13.23 5.99
C ASP A 252 -12.41 14.41 6.63
N GLN A 253 -11.12 14.53 6.32
CA GLN A 253 -10.29 15.65 6.77
C GLN A 253 -10.80 17.01 6.29
N LEU A 254 -11.29 17.13 5.05
CA LEU A 254 -11.88 18.38 4.57
C LEU A 254 -13.22 18.71 5.24
N ILE A 255 -14.11 17.73 5.36
CA ILE A 255 -15.48 17.92 5.83
C ILE A 255 -15.52 18.06 7.35
N ARG A 256 -14.99 17.07 8.07
CA ARG A 256 -15.12 16.95 9.52
C ARG A 256 -14.08 17.73 10.30
N VAL A 257 -12.89 17.93 9.73
CA VAL A 257 -11.79 18.64 10.40
C VAL A 257 -11.66 20.08 9.91
N ALA A 258 -11.53 20.30 8.60
CA ALA A 258 -11.38 21.64 8.04
C ALA A 258 -12.71 22.42 7.92
N GLY A 259 -13.86 21.74 8.12
CA GLY A 259 -15.18 22.37 8.11
C GLY A 259 -15.66 22.80 6.72
N VAL A 260 -15.21 22.12 5.66
CA VAL A 260 -15.64 22.38 4.28
C VAL A 260 -16.94 21.64 4.01
N PRO A 261 -18.06 22.33 3.71
CA PRO A 261 -19.32 21.66 3.37
C PRO A 261 -19.17 20.77 2.14
N GLY A 262 -19.79 19.59 2.14
CA GLY A 262 -19.64 18.62 1.05
C GLY A 262 -20.16 19.14 -0.29
N GLU A 263 -21.18 20.02 -0.27
CA GLU A 263 -21.70 20.72 -1.45
C GLU A 263 -20.68 21.65 -2.13
N ALA A 264 -19.65 22.08 -1.40
CA ALA A 264 -18.56 22.90 -1.90
C ALA A 264 -17.46 22.06 -2.56
N ILE A 265 -17.51 20.73 -2.44
CA ILE A 265 -16.47 19.81 -2.93
C ILE A 265 -16.91 19.12 -4.23
N THR A 266 -16.05 19.19 -5.25
CA THR A 266 -16.23 18.47 -6.51
C THR A 266 -15.03 17.58 -6.82
N LEU A 267 -15.25 16.26 -6.80
CA LEU A 267 -14.32 15.27 -7.33
C LEU A 267 -14.43 15.23 -8.85
N TYR A 268 -13.32 15.25 -9.58
CA TYR A 268 -13.39 15.21 -11.04
C TYR A 268 -12.25 14.48 -11.74
N ASP A 269 -12.60 13.89 -12.89
CA ASP A 269 -11.72 13.67 -14.04
C ASP A 269 -12.57 13.87 -15.30
N ALA A 270 -12.41 15.00 -15.98
CA ALA A 270 -13.27 15.37 -17.09
C ALA A 270 -13.05 14.52 -18.35
N SER A 271 -12.00 13.69 -18.38
CA SER A 271 -11.63 12.83 -19.50
C SER A 271 -11.98 11.35 -19.30
N ARG A 272 -12.45 10.98 -18.11
CA ARG A 272 -12.66 9.58 -17.67
C ARG A 272 -13.96 9.42 -16.88
N PHE A 273 -14.26 8.20 -16.46
CA PHE A 273 -15.31 7.93 -15.49
C PHE A 273 -14.77 7.91 -14.06
N ILE A 274 -15.65 7.98 -13.07
CA ILE A 274 -15.32 7.73 -11.66
C ILE A 274 -16.10 6.49 -11.23
N GLY A 275 -15.41 5.35 -11.14
CA GLY A 275 -16.00 4.04 -10.88
C GLY A 275 -16.72 3.89 -9.54
N ASP A 276 -17.54 2.86 -9.46
CA ASP A 276 -18.41 2.57 -8.31
C ASP A 276 -17.66 2.38 -6.99
N PRO A 277 -16.48 1.72 -6.92
CA PRO A 277 -15.76 1.60 -5.66
C PRO A 277 -15.47 2.93 -4.95
N LEU A 278 -15.14 3.99 -5.69
CA LEU A 278 -14.94 5.33 -5.10
C LEU A 278 -16.27 5.99 -4.73
N TYR A 279 -17.25 5.91 -5.63
CA TYR A 279 -18.55 6.54 -5.43
C TYR A 279 -19.29 5.92 -4.24
N ASP A 280 -19.35 4.59 -4.17
CA ASP A 280 -20.03 3.85 -3.13
C ASP A 280 -19.34 4.02 -1.78
N LYS A 281 -18.00 4.12 -1.73
CA LYS A 281 -17.28 4.42 -0.48
C LYS A 281 -17.67 5.79 0.07
N VAL A 282 -17.75 6.82 -0.78
CA VAL A 282 -18.18 8.16 -0.37
C VAL A 282 -19.65 8.18 0.00
N ARG A 283 -20.53 7.54 -0.80
CA ARG A 283 -21.97 7.48 -0.54
C ARG A 283 -22.37 6.53 0.59
N GLY A 284 -21.49 5.63 0.99
CA GLY A 284 -21.69 4.72 2.13
C GLY A 284 -21.53 5.43 3.48
N ASP A 285 -20.93 6.62 3.50
CA ASP A 285 -20.82 7.42 4.70
C ASP A 285 -22.18 8.04 5.08
N SER A 286 -22.61 7.85 6.33
CA SER A 286 -23.91 8.31 6.82
C SER A 286 -24.04 9.83 6.96
N ASP A 287 -22.94 10.56 6.90
CA ASP A 287 -22.91 12.02 7.04
C ASP A 287 -23.53 12.70 5.80
N PRO A 288 -24.52 13.60 5.98
CA PRO A 288 -25.16 14.31 4.87
C PRO A 288 -24.18 15.08 3.97
N ASP A 289 -23.06 15.58 4.47
CA ASP A 289 -22.08 16.29 3.66
C ASP A 289 -21.40 15.36 2.64
N PHE A 290 -21.12 14.12 3.01
CA PHE A 290 -20.59 13.11 2.07
C PHE A 290 -21.59 12.82 0.94
N GLN A 291 -22.90 12.91 1.22
CA GLN A 291 -23.96 12.76 0.21
C GLN A 291 -24.04 13.97 -0.74
N ALA A 292 -23.54 15.14 -0.33
CA ALA A 292 -23.55 16.36 -1.12
C ALA A 292 -22.34 16.48 -2.09
N VAL A 293 -21.27 15.71 -1.87
CA VAL A 293 -20.07 15.72 -2.73
C VAL A 293 -20.44 15.43 -4.19
N ARG A 294 -19.89 16.23 -5.11
CA ARG A 294 -20.21 16.15 -6.55
C ARG A 294 -19.13 15.37 -7.30
N PHE A 295 -19.55 14.56 -8.28
CA PHE A 295 -18.66 13.73 -9.09
C PHE A 295 -18.75 14.14 -10.55
N VAL A 296 -17.72 14.77 -11.11
CA VAL A 296 -17.70 15.26 -12.49
C VAL A 296 -16.85 14.35 -13.38
N VAL A 297 -17.46 13.84 -14.45
CA VAL A 297 -16.88 12.86 -15.37
C VAL A 297 -17.02 13.31 -16.83
N ARG A 298 -16.41 12.57 -17.75
CA ARG A 298 -16.59 12.81 -19.19
C ARG A 298 -18.07 12.77 -19.60
N PRO A 299 -18.57 13.69 -20.46
CA PRO A 299 -20.01 13.84 -20.69
C PRO A 299 -20.76 12.61 -21.23
N ASP A 300 -20.15 11.79 -22.08
CA ASP A 300 -20.73 10.52 -22.57
C ASP A 300 -20.74 9.42 -21.50
N LEU A 301 -20.02 9.60 -20.41
CA LEU A 301 -19.94 8.67 -19.29
C LEU A 301 -20.79 9.13 -18.09
N ALA A 302 -21.43 10.30 -18.14
CA ALA A 302 -22.27 10.82 -17.07
C ALA A 302 -23.55 9.98 -16.89
N ARG A 303 -23.57 9.18 -15.82
CA ARG A 303 -24.65 8.27 -15.42
C ARG A 303 -24.46 7.89 -13.96
N ALA A 304 -25.44 7.19 -13.37
CA ALA A 304 -25.34 6.59 -12.04
C ALA A 304 -24.85 7.59 -10.95
N GLY A 305 -25.42 8.80 -10.94
CA GLY A 305 -25.07 9.86 -9.98
C GLY A 305 -23.87 10.73 -10.36
N ARG A 306 -23.14 10.43 -11.44
CA ARG A 306 -22.04 11.26 -11.95
C ARG A 306 -22.56 12.34 -12.91
N ILE A 307 -21.94 13.51 -12.85
CA ILE A 307 -22.31 14.74 -13.57
C ILE A 307 -21.39 14.93 -14.78
N ALA A 308 -21.96 15.36 -15.91
CA ALA A 308 -21.19 15.65 -17.11
C ALA A 308 -20.29 16.88 -16.93
N ALA A 309 -19.03 16.77 -17.31
CA ALA A 309 -18.10 17.90 -17.37
C ALA A 309 -18.57 18.96 -18.36
N VAL A 310 -18.63 20.21 -17.92
CA VAL A 310 -18.91 21.38 -18.75
C VAL A 310 -17.59 22.12 -18.96
N GLY A 311 -17.26 22.47 -20.21
CA GLY A 311 -16.06 23.21 -20.52
C GLY A 311 -16.30 24.72 -20.45
N ASP A 312 -15.36 25.45 -19.88
CA ASP A 312 -15.37 26.91 -19.80
C ASP A 312 -14.53 27.51 -20.93
N SER A 313 -15.19 28.01 -21.97
CA SER A 313 -14.51 28.61 -23.12
C SER A 313 -13.95 30.01 -22.86
N THR A 314 -14.14 30.57 -21.65
CA THR A 314 -13.62 31.89 -21.29
C THR A 314 -12.21 31.84 -20.71
N VAL A 315 -11.75 30.65 -20.31
CA VAL A 315 -10.43 30.40 -19.73
C VAL A 315 -9.63 29.48 -20.66
N PRO A 316 -8.92 30.03 -21.67
CA PRO A 316 -8.11 29.25 -22.57
C PRO A 316 -6.79 28.83 -21.90
N VAL A 317 -6.31 27.63 -22.21
CA VAL A 317 -4.94 27.22 -21.91
C VAL A 317 -4.10 27.47 -23.15
N ARG A 318 -3.11 28.36 -23.03
CA ARG A 318 -2.12 28.60 -24.08
C ARG A 318 -0.92 27.71 -23.83
N PHE A 319 -0.36 27.19 -24.91
CA PHE A 319 0.83 26.37 -24.85
C PHE A 319 1.98 27.10 -25.53
N ALA A 320 3.16 27.11 -24.92
CA ALA A 320 4.32 27.83 -25.48
C ALA A 320 4.72 27.32 -26.88
N HIS A 321 4.39 26.07 -27.21
CA HIS A 321 4.71 25.50 -28.52
C HIS A 321 3.63 25.81 -29.57
N PRO A 322 3.95 26.62 -30.60
CA PRO A 322 2.95 27.19 -31.52
C PRO A 322 2.29 26.17 -32.46
N ALA A 323 2.88 24.98 -32.61
CA ALA A 323 2.38 23.94 -33.51
C ALA A 323 1.47 22.89 -32.85
N ILE A 324 1.14 23.03 -31.55
CA ILE A 324 0.23 22.08 -30.88
C ILE A 324 -1.11 22.07 -31.60
N TYR A 325 -1.40 20.92 -32.22
CA TYR A 325 -2.60 20.64 -33.00
C TYR A 325 -3.03 21.79 -33.93
N GLY A 326 -2.06 22.35 -34.69
CA GLY A 326 -2.34 23.43 -35.63
C GLY A 326 -2.74 24.75 -34.96
N GLY A 327 -2.30 24.99 -33.73
CA GLY A 327 -2.61 26.19 -32.95
C GLY A 327 -3.97 26.11 -32.23
N ALA A 328 -4.49 24.91 -32.01
CA ALA A 328 -5.78 24.73 -31.36
C ALA A 328 -5.73 25.17 -29.88
N THR A 329 -6.77 25.89 -29.46
CA THR A 329 -6.93 26.34 -28.09
C THR A 329 -7.58 25.27 -27.22
N ALA A 330 -6.96 24.99 -26.08
CA ALA A 330 -7.52 24.15 -25.04
C ALA A 330 -8.32 24.97 -24.02
N TYR A 331 -9.22 24.32 -23.29
CA TYR A 331 -10.06 24.93 -22.26
C TYR A 331 -10.20 24.01 -21.05
N LEU A 332 -10.61 24.58 -19.92
CA LEU A 332 -10.73 23.90 -18.63
C LEU A 332 -12.19 23.53 -18.29
N PRO A 333 -12.43 22.61 -17.32
CA PRO A 333 -13.76 22.35 -16.78
C PRO A 333 -14.24 23.53 -15.93
N GLN A 334 -15.53 23.82 -16.02
CA GLN A 334 -16.19 24.86 -15.23
C GLN A 334 -16.05 24.62 -13.73
N CYS A 335 -16.08 23.37 -13.26
CA CYS A 335 -15.86 23.08 -11.85
C CYS A 335 -14.45 23.49 -11.35
N VAL A 336 -13.46 23.56 -12.24
CA VAL A 336 -12.10 24.05 -11.93
C VAL A 336 -12.05 25.57 -11.99
N THR A 337 -12.72 26.18 -12.96
CA THR A 337 -12.71 27.65 -13.10
C THR A 337 -13.49 28.34 -11.97
N GLU A 338 -14.60 27.74 -11.52
CA GLU A 338 -15.41 28.19 -10.38
C GLU A 338 -14.80 27.89 -9.01
N ALA A 339 -13.93 26.88 -8.90
CA ALA A 339 -13.29 26.55 -7.63
C ALA A 339 -12.34 27.67 -7.18
N LYS A 340 -12.26 27.93 -5.88
CA LYS A 340 -11.21 28.78 -5.33
C LYS A 340 -9.93 27.98 -5.12
N TYR A 341 -10.07 26.75 -4.65
CA TYR A 341 -8.96 25.84 -4.36
C TYR A 341 -9.04 24.59 -5.23
N LEU A 342 -7.87 24.05 -5.60
CA LEU A 342 -7.71 22.77 -6.28
C LEU A 342 -6.87 21.85 -5.38
N ILE A 343 -7.24 20.58 -5.28
CA ILE A 343 -6.38 19.51 -4.76
C ILE A 343 -6.08 18.57 -5.91
N ASN A 344 -4.80 18.24 -6.12
CA ASN A 344 -4.38 17.35 -7.18
C ASN A 344 -3.93 16.01 -6.58
N MET A 345 -4.79 14.98 -6.70
CA MET A 345 -4.57 13.63 -6.18
C MET A 345 -4.18 12.68 -7.32
N ALA A 346 -2.89 12.40 -7.44
CA ALA A 346 -2.30 11.52 -8.44
C ALA A 346 -2.01 10.10 -7.90
N LEU A 347 -1.42 9.25 -8.73
CA LEU A 347 -1.06 7.87 -8.38
C LEU A 347 0.44 7.66 -8.57
N LEU A 348 1.07 6.85 -7.71
CA LEU A 348 2.49 6.51 -7.83
C LEU A 348 2.69 5.43 -8.91
N ARG A 349 3.07 5.82 -10.13
CA ARG A 349 3.35 4.87 -11.22
C ARG A 349 4.17 5.44 -12.38
N ALA A 350 4.86 4.53 -13.07
CA ALA A 350 5.49 4.82 -14.35
C ALA A 350 4.45 5.06 -15.47
N HIS A 351 4.92 5.50 -16.64
CA HIS A 351 4.10 5.71 -17.83
C HIS A 351 4.84 5.40 -19.13
N SER A 352 4.21 4.64 -20.01
CA SER A 352 4.85 4.19 -21.26
C SER A 352 5.15 5.30 -22.27
N LEU A 353 4.59 6.50 -22.10
CA LEU A 353 4.85 7.69 -22.94
C LEU A 353 5.65 8.81 -22.25
N PHE A 354 5.39 9.10 -20.97
CA PHE A 354 5.95 10.27 -20.26
C PHE A 354 6.93 9.86 -19.14
N GLY A 355 7.23 8.56 -19.02
CA GLY A 355 8.16 8.03 -18.02
C GLY A 355 7.46 7.77 -16.70
N ILE A 356 6.78 8.78 -16.15
CA ILE A 356 5.94 8.68 -14.95
C ILE A 356 4.56 9.33 -15.15
N THR A 357 3.60 9.00 -14.28
CA THR A 357 2.30 9.68 -14.21
C THR A 357 1.93 9.96 -12.78
N VAL A 358 2.34 11.14 -12.34
CA VAL A 358 2.13 11.71 -11.00
C VAL A 358 1.39 13.05 -11.14
N CYS A 359 1.68 14.08 -10.33
CA CYS A 359 0.82 15.25 -10.19
C CYS A 359 0.75 16.10 -11.47
N ALA A 360 1.89 16.43 -12.09
CA ALA A 360 1.93 17.26 -13.29
C ALA A 360 1.09 16.67 -14.43
N LYS A 361 1.28 15.38 -14.70
CA LYS A 361 0.53 14.66 -15.74
C LYS A 361 -0.93 14.40 -15.38
N ASN A 362 -1.30 14.41 -14.10
CA ASN A 362 -2.69 14.26 -13.70
C ASN A 362 -3.59 15.39 -14.23
N HIS A 363 -3.02 16.57 -14.51
CA HIS A 363 -3.75 17.69 -15.13
C HIS A 363 -4.27 17.37 -16.54
N PHE A 364 -3.78 16.34 -17.22
CA PHE A 364 -4.32 15.88 -18.51
C PHE A 364 -5.82 15.55 -18.46
N GLY A 365 -6.33 15.09 -17.32
CA GLY A 365 -7.78 14.86 -17.15
C GLY A 365 -8.60 16.15 -16.98
N SER A 366 -7.98 17.32 -17.12
CA SER A 366 -8.60 18.65 -17.02
C SER A 366 -8.62 19.41 -18.35
N ILE A 367 -8.24 18.79 -19.46
CA ILE A 367 -8.06 19.52 -20.72
C ILE A 367 -9.12 19.14 -21.75
N ARG A 368 -9.71 20.17 -22.36
CA ARG A 368 -10.64 20.04 -23.48
C ARG A 368 -10.13 20.77 -24.72
N PHE A 369 -10.02 20.06 -25.83
CA PHE A 369 -9.85 20.60 -27.17
C PHE A 369 -11.17 20.51 -27.94
N PRO A 370 -11.97 21.59 -28.05
CA PRO A 370 -13.33 21.52 -28.61
C PRO A 370 -13.37 21.06 -30.07
N THR A 371 -12.31 21.31 -30.83
CA THR A 371 -12.16 20.91 -32.23
C THR A 371 -11.70 19.46 -32.39
N TRP A 372 -11.31 18.78 -31.30
CA TRP A 372 -10.92 17.38 -31.33
C TRP A 372 -12.12 16.46 -31.24
N SER A 373 -12.28 15.55 -32.22
CA SER A 373 -13.46 14.68 -32.33
C SER A 373 -13.50 13.55 -31.28
N GLY A 374 -12.33 13.05 -30.86
CA GLY A 374 -12.22 12.01 -29.85
C GLY A 374 -12.71 12.49 -28.47
N ASN A 375 -13.44 11.64 -27.74
CA ASN A 375 -13.85 11.89 -26.35
C ASN A 375 -14.58 13.23 -26.13
N ARG A 376 -15.30 13.73 -27.17
CA ARG A 376 -15.97 15.05 -27.17
C ARG A 376 -15.04 16.23 -26.86
N GLY A 377 -13.77 16.08 -27.22
CA GLY A 377 -12.71 17.04 -26.97
C GLY A 377 -12.03 16.89 -25.61
N TRP A 378 -12.56 16.10 -24.68
CA TRP A 378 -11.97 15.87 -23.36
C TRP A 378 -10.84 14.84 -23.44
N THR A 379 -9.66 15.28 -23.90
CA THR A 379 -8.53 14.40 -24.13
C THR A 379 -7.21 15.16 -24.10
N PRO A 380 -6.13 14.54 -23.58
CA PRO A 380 -4.77 15.07 -23.68
C PRO A 380 -4.06 14.66 -24.98
N GLU A 381 -4.71 13.91 -25.86
CA GLU A 381 -4.08 13.34 -27.06
C GLU A 381 -3.29 14.34 -27.93
N PRO A 382 -3.76 15.59 -28.16
CA PRO A 382 -2.98 16.63 -28.83
C PRO A 382 -1.60 16.93 -28.22
N LEU A 383 -1.42 16.62 -26.94
CA LEU A 383 -0.22 16.92 -26.15
C LEU A 383 0.76 15.74 -26.06
N HIS A 384 0.39 14.53 -26.50
CA HIS A 384 1.20 13.32 -26.30
C HIS A 384 2.60 13.38 -26.91
N ASN A 385 2.79 14.18 -27.96
CA ASN A 385 4.09 14.36 -28.61
C ASN A 385 4.97 15.44 -27.97
N TYR A 386 4.48 16.12 -26.92
CA TYR A 386 5.07 17.34 -26.38
C TYR A 386 5.49 17.20 -24.91
N GLY A 387 6.10 16.06 -24.59
CA GLY A 387 6.66 15.76 -23.27
C GLY A 387 7.05 14.29 -23.13
N SER A 388 7.30 13.63 -24.26
CA SER A 388 7.64 12.21 -24.30
C SER A 388 8.93 11.95 -23.52
N ARG A 389 8.97 10.84 -22.78
CA ARG A 389 10.17 10.31 -22.09
C ARG A 389 11.35 10.02 -23.02
N THR A 390 11.08 9.92 -24.31
CA THR A 390 12.11 9.72 -25.35
C THR A 390 12.66 11.03 -25.91
N GLY A 391 12.08 12.16 -25.52
CA GLY A 391 12.59 13.49 -25.86
C GLY A 391 13.95 13.74 -25.21
N ALA A 392 14.74 14.59 -25.84
CA ALA A 392 15.99 15.06 -25.24
C ALA A 392 15.71 16.02 -24.08
N MET A 393 16.61 16.07 -23.12
CA MET A 393 16.64 17.15 -22.11
C MET A 393 16.73 18.52 -22.78
N GLY A 394 16.11 19.53 -22.17
CA GLY A 394 16.04 20.89 -22.71
C GLY A 394 15.19 20.99 -23.96
N THR A 395 14.12 20.20 -24.03
CA THR A 395 13.07 20.37 -25.04
C THR A 395 11.78 20.81 -24.37
N TYR A 396 10.97 21.59 -25.09
CA TYR A 396 9.68 22.07 -24.60
C TYR A 396 8.83 20.92 -24.03
N ASN A 397 8.17 21.18 -22.91
CA ASN A 397 7.29 20.21 -22.27
C ASN A 397 5.94 20.83 -21.87
N CYS A 398 4.86 20.33 -22.45
CA CYS A 398 3.49 20.82 -22.23
C CYS A 398 2.98 20.67 -20.80
N LEU A 399 3.61 19.80 -19.98
CA LEU A 399 3.25 19.67 -18.57
C LEU A 399 3.52 20.97 -17.80
N VAL A 400 4.51 21.75 -18.22
CA VAL A 400 4.90 23.01 -17.57
C VAL A 400 3.82 24.07 -17.75
N ASP A 401 3.22 24.18 -18.95
CA ASP A 401 2.07 25.09 -19.18
C ASP A 401 0.89 24.71 -18.27
N LEU A 402 0.62 23.41 -18.10
CA LEU A 402 -0.47 22.94 -17.24
C LEU A 402 -0.20 23.19 -15.75
N MET A 403 1.04 22.96 -15.30
CA MET A 403 1.45 23.26 -13.94
C MET A 403 1.44 24.76 -13.65
N GLY A 404 1.77 25.59 -14.64
CA GLY A 404 1.84 27.04 -14.48
C GLY A 404 0.52 27.79 -14.57
N HIS A 405 -0.49 27.21 -15.22
CA HIS A 405 -1.76 27.90 -15.49
C HIS A 405 -2.50 28.35 -14.22
N ALA A 406 -3.04 29.58 -14.22
CA ALA A 406 -3.61 30.23 -13.04
C ALA A 406 -4.77 29.44 -12.39
N HIS A 407 -5.56 28.72 -13.17
CA HIS A 407 -6.66 27.87 -12.68
C HIS A 407 -6.28 26.42 -12.35
N LEU A 408 -5.08 25.98 -12.71
CA LEU A 408 -4.56 24.65 -12.38
C LEU A 408 -3.56 24.78 -11.23
N GLY A 409 -2.25 24.77 -11.47
CA GLY A 409 -1.26 24.98 -10.39
C GLY A 409 -1.39 26.33 -9.69
N GLY A 410 -1.98 27.34 -10.34
CA GLY A 410 -2.34 28.59 -9.71
C GLY A 410 -3.42 28.50 -8.60
N LYS A 411 -4.20 27.42 -8.57
CA LYS A 411 -5.21 27.15 -7.53
C LYS A 411 -4.89 25.95 -6.65
N THR A 412 -3.83 25.21 -6.95
CA THR A 412 -3.49 23.99 -6.22
C THR A 412 -3.04 24.33 -4.79
N LEU A 413 -3.90 24.01 -3.83
CA LEU A 413 -3.67 24.13 -2.39
C LEU A 413 -2.73 23.02 -1.88
N LEU A 414 -2.93 21.81 -2.41
CA LEU A 414 -2.25 20.59 -2.00
C LEU A 414 -2.07 19.65 -3.19
N VAL A 415 -0.88 19.06 -3.31
CA VAL A 415 -0.59 17.93 -4.20
C VAL A 415 -0.42 16.67 -3.35
N LEU A 416 -1.09 15.60 -3.76
CA LEU A 416 -1.11 14.31 -3.06
C LEU A 416 -0.86 13.18 -4.06
N ILE A 417 -0.06 12.18 -3.68
CA ILE A 417 0.13 10.96 -4.46
C ILE A 417 -0.32 9.77 -3.61
N ASP A 418 -1.32 9.05 -4.12
CA ASP A 418 -1.70 7.74 -3.61
C ASP A 418 -0.78 6.66 -4.20
N GLY A 419 0.00 6.03 -3.32
CA GLY A 419 0.86 4.90 -3.62
C GLY A 419 0.56 3.71 -2.71
N LEU A 420 -0.68 3.54 -2.23
CA LEU A 420 -1.04 2.34 -1.46
C LEU A 420 -0.87 1.10 -2.34
N TYR A 421 -1.51 1.12 -3.51
CA TYR A 421 -1.45 0.10 -4.55
C TYR A 421 -0.88 0.64 -5.87
N SER A 422 0.42 0.88 -5.87
CA SER A 422 1.16 1.33 -7.05
C SER A 422 1.10 0.32 -8.20
N ALA A 423 0.93 0.81 -9.42
CA ALA A 423 0.84 -0.03 -10.63
C ALA A 423 2.10 0.07 -11.49
N ARG A 424 2.38 -0.98 -12.28
CA ARG A 424 3.55 -1.00 -13.19
C ARG A 424 3.56 0.18 -14.14
N ASN A 425 2.40 0.51 -14.72
CA ASN A 425 2.20 1.67 -15.56
C ASN A 425 0.71 2.07 -15.60
N GLN A 426 0.38 3.01 -16.48
CA GLN A 426 -0.95 3.60 -16.60
C GLN A 426 -2.05 2.69 -17.15
N SER A 427 -1.73 1.48 -17.59
CA SER A 427 -2.66 0.49 -18.16
C SER A 427 -2.36 -0.92 -17.67
N ALA A 428 -1.47 -1.07 -16.69
CA ALA A 428 -1.04 -2.33 -16.15
C ALA A 428 -1.56 -2.52 -14.72
N GLU A 429 -1.33 -3.72 -14.24
CA GLU A 429 -1.73 -4.20 -12.92
C GLU A 429 -0.95 -3.56 -11.76
N VAL A 430 -1.59 -3.51 -10.59
CA VAL A 430 -0.96 -3.22 -9.31
C VAL A 430 0.22 -4.17 -9.06
N MET A 431 1.27 -3.67 -8.41
CA MET A 431 2.47 -4.44 -8.13
C MET A 431 2.94 -4.23 -6.70
N LYS A 432 3.41 -5.32 -6.09
CA LYS A 432 4.25 -5.26 -4.89
C LYS A 432 5.63 -4.75 -5.26
N TYR A 433 6.21 -3.93 -4.40
CA TYR A 433 7.54 -3.35 -4.56
C TYR A 433 8.59 -4.27 -3.93
N GLN A 434 9.61 -4.62 -4.70
CA GLN A 434 10.74 -5.38 -4.19
C GLN A 434 11.55 -4.55 -3.18
N SER A 435 11.65 -3.25 -3.40
CA SER A 435 12.34 -2.31 -2.50
C SER A 435 11.68 -2.17 -1.12
N PHE A 436 10.46 -2.68 -0.95
CA PHE A 436 9.73 -2.75 0.32
C PHE A 436 9.59 -4.19 0.84
N GLY A 437 10.57 -5.05 0.53
CA GLY A 437 10.58 -6.43 1.03
C GLY A 437 9.52 -7.31 0.36
N ASP A 438 9.24 -7.08 -0.91
CA ASP A 438 8.17 -7.74 -1.68
C ASP A 438 6.75 -7.50 -1.13
N ASN A 439 6.49 -6.34 -0.51
CA ASN A 439 5.17 -5.90 -0.04
C ASN A 439 4.51 -4.87 -0.97
N TRP A 440 3.25 -4.53 -0.71
CA TRP A 440 2.60 -3.38 -1.37
C TRP A 440 3.33 -2.08 -1.02
N CYS A 441 3.25 -1.08 -1.90
CA CYS A 441 3.97 0.16 -1.69
C CYS A 441 3.46 0.93 -0.46
N ALA A 442 2.16 0.81 -0.13
CA ALA A 442 1.56 1.24 1.13
C ALA A 442 2.03 2.65 1.56
N SER A 443 2.06 3.59 0.60
CA SER A 443 2.66 4.91 0.79
C SER A 443 1.74 6.03 0.35
N LEU A 444 1.80 7.16 1.07
CA LEU A 444 1.21 8.44 0.68
C LEU A 444 2.31 9.51 0.59
N PHE A 445 2.16 10.43 -0.35
CA PHE A 445 3.04 11.60 -0.48
C PHE A 445 2.23 12.87 -0.51
N LEU A 446 2.62 13.89 0.25
CA LEU A 446 1.95 15.19 0.32
C LEU A 446 2.95 16.34 0.20
N SER A 447 2.57 17.41 -0.51
CA SER A 447 3.36 18.64 -0.60
C SER A 447 2.50 19.83 -1.01
N GLN A 448 3.04 21.05 -0.88
CA GLN A 448 2.58 22.24 -1.59
C GLN A 448 3.52 22.64 -2.75
N ASP A 449 4.63 21.93 -2.94
CA ASP A 449 5.55 22.09 -4.06
C ASP A 449 5.32 20.99 -5.11
N PRO A 450 4.73 21.35 -6.27
CA PRO A 450 4.37 20.37 -7.29
C PRO A 450 5.59 19.80 -8.04
N VAL A 451 6.73 20.49 -8.05
CA VAL A 451 7.96 19.99 -8.68
C VAL A 451 8.70 19.06 -7.72
N ALA A 452 8.78 19.43 -6.44
CA ALA A 452 9.45 18.62 -5.43
C ALA A 452 8.77 17.25 -5.27
N ILE A 453 7.44 17.19 -5.15
CA ILE A 453 6.73 15.93 -4.96
C ILE A 453 6.89 14.98 -6.15
N ASP A 454 6.88 15.51 -7.38
CA ASP A 454 7.04 14.70 -8.58
C ASP A 454 8.49 14.22 -8.74
N SER A 455 9.47 15.01 -8.26
CA SER A 455 10.89 14.63 -8.16
C SER A 455 11.09 13.46 -7.18
N VAL A 456 10.48 13.56 -6.00
CA VAL A 456 10.48 12.49 -5.00
C VAL A 456 9.82 11.23 -5.55
N ALA A 457 8.65 11.36 -6.15
CA ALA A 457 7.94 10.22 -6.73
C ALA A 457 8.76 9.52 -7.83
N LEU A 458 9.46 10.28 -8.67
CA LEU A 458 10.38 9.74 -9.67
C LEU A 458 11.50 8.92 -9.02
N ASP A 459 12.09 9.43 -7.93
CA ASP A 459 13.13 8.74 -7.19
C ASP A 459 12.67 7.39 -6.63
N PHE A 460 11.46 7.33 -6.05
CA PHE A 460 10.86 6.07 -5.62
C PHE A 460 10.59 5.11 -6.79
N ILE A 461 10.01 5.59 -7.89
CA ILE A 461 9.65 4.74 -9.03
C ILE A 461 10.90 4.18 -9.70
N ARG A 462 11.90 5.01 -10.00
CA ARG A 462 13.09 4.55 -10.75
C ARG A 462 13.97 3.59 -9.96
N ASN A 463 13.92 3.66 -8.63
CA ASN A 463 14.68 2.78 -7.74
C ASN A 463 13.91 1.49 -7.38
N GLU A 464 12.68 1.31 -7.86
CA GLU A 464 11.93 0.05 -7.71
C GLU A 464 12.27 -0.91 -8.87
N PRO A 465 12.92 -2.06 -8.61
CA PRO A 465 13.30 -3.00 -9.67
C PRO A 465 12.15 -3.52 -10.53
N ARG A 466 10.92 -3.58 -9.99
CA ARG A 466 9.71 -4.01 -10.71
C ARG A 466 9.06 -2.90 -11.54
N ALA A 467 9.44 -1.64 -11.36
CA ALA A 467 8.95 -0.51 -12.13
C ALA A 467 9.66 -0.38 -13.49
N THR A 468 9.59 -1.45 -14.30
CA THR A 468 10.38 -1.59 -15.54
C THR A 468 10.02 -0.59 -16.64
N ASP A 469 8.92 0.14 -16.49
CA ASP A 469 8.45 1.10 -17.49
C ASP A 469 8.98 2.53 -17.27
N CYS A 470 9.70 2.78 -16.18
CA CYS A 470 10.40 4.05 -15.96
C CYS A 470 11.72 4.09 -16.76
N THR A 471 11.59 4.35 -18.07
CA THR A 471 12.70 4.28 -19.04
C THR A 471 12.69 5.50 -19.96
N GLY A 472 13.82 5.78 -20.61
CA GLY A 472 14.00 6.95 -21.47
C GLY A 472 14.81 8.07 -20.80
N GLN A 473 15.31 9.01 -21.60
CA GLN A 473 16.25 10.05 -21.15
C GLN A 473 15.58 11.36 -20.72
N GLY A 474 14.33 11.58 -21.15
CA GLY A 474 13.58 12.81 -20.87
C GLY A 474 12.48 12.63 -19.82
N VAL A 475 12.63 11.69 -18.89
CA VAL A 475 11.61 11.39 -17.86
C VAL A 475 11.43 12.58 -16.91
N ASP A 476 12.54 13.22 -16.52
CA ASP A 476 12.63 14.38 -15.63
C ASP A 476 12.77 15.72 -16.39
N ASN A 477 12.73 15.72 -17.72
CA ASN A 477 12.84 16.95 -18.52
C ASN A 477 11.82 18.02 -18.09
N TYR A 478 10.57 17.63 -17.82
CA TYR A 478 9.56 18.59 -17.36
C TYR A 478 9.86 19.16 -15.97
N LEU A 479 10.58 18.43 -15.10
CA LEU A 479 10.94 18.90 -13.77
C LEU A 479 11.99 20.00 -13.87
N HIS A 480 12.97 19.84 -14.76
CA HIS A 480 13.95 20.87 -15.06
C HIS A 480 13.31 22.12 -15.68
N GLU A 481 12.43 21.92 -16.66
CA GLU A 481 11.70 23.01 -17.31
C GLU A 481 10.78 23.75 -16.32
N ALA A 482 10.11 23.03 -15.42
CA ALA A 482 9.22 23.63 -14.41
C ALA A 482 10.01 24.35 -13.30
N ALA A 483 11.09 23.75 -12.81
CA ALA A 483 11.96 24.36 -11.80
C ALA A 483 12.57 25.68 -12.31
N LEU A 484 12.92 25.72 -13.60
CA LEU A 484 13.53 26.86 -14.26
C LEU A 484 12.56 27.57 -15.23
N ALA A 485 11.25 27.57 -15.01
CA ALA A 485 10.29 28.10 -16.01
C ALA A 485 10.50 29.59 -16.40
N HIS A 486 11.23 30.34 -15.57
CA HIS A 486 11.67 31.72 -15.85
C HIS A 486 12.83 31.81 -16.85
N ASP A 487 13.66 30.78 -16.95
CA ASP A 487 14.76 30.62 -17.90
C ASP A 487 14.94 29.13 -18.23
N PRO A 488 13.97 28.49 -18.90
CA PRO A 488 13.93 27.05 -19.02
C PRO A 488 15.00 26.57 -20.00
N PRO A 489 15.59 25.37 -19.80
CA PRO A 489 16.63 24.84 -20.69
C PRO A 489 16.23 24.77 -22.17
N SER A 490 14.93 24.61 -22.48
CA SER A 490 14.40 24.64 -23.85
C SER A 490 14.33 26.02 -24.50
N GLY A 491 14.49 27.09 -23.72
CA GLY A 491 14.26 28.47 -24.15
C GLY A 491 12.79 28.83 -24.39
N ALA A 492 11.84 27.92 -24.10
CA ALA A 492 10.41 28.18 -24.26
C ALA A 492 9.96 29.39 -23.44
N PHE A 493 9.02 30.18 -23.96
CA PHE A 493 8.31 31.23 -23.22
C PHE A 493 7.02 30.65 -22.66
N TYR A 494 7.06 30.09 -21.46
CA TYR A 494 5.86 29.56 -20.80
C TYR A 494 5.02 30.73 -20.28
N ASP A 495 3.86 30.94 -20.90
CA ASP A 495 2.82 31.91 -20.55
C ASP A 495 1.45 31.26 -20.84
N PRO A 496 1.00 30.36 -19.96
CA PRO A 496 -0.20 29.58 -20.21
C PRO A 496 -1.49 30.39 -20.10
N ASP A 497 -1.46 31.52 -19.38
CA ASP A 497 -2.60 32.43 -19.21
C ASP A 497 -2.70 33.44 -20.37
N GLY A 498 -1.60 33.70 -21.09
CA GLY A 498 -1.53 34.58 -22.24
C GLY A 498 -1.56 36.06 -21.90
N ASP A 499 -1.09 36.43 -20.72
CA ASP A 499 -1.06 37.80 -20.21
C ASP A 499 0.27 38.53 -20.54
N GLY A 500 1.20 37.84 -21.20
CA GLY A 500 2.52 38.34 -21.55
C GLY A 500 3.54 38.22 -20.42
N ILE A 501 3.16 37.62 -19.28
CA ILE A 501 4.04 37.39 -18.14
C ILE A 501 4.57 35.96 -18.20
N ARG A 502 5.89 35.86 -18.28
CA ARG A 502 6.57 34.57 -18.23
C ARG A 502 6.42 33.95 -16.83
N LEU A 503 6.20 32.65 -16.77
CA LEU A 503 6.17 31.89 -15.51
C LEU A 503 7.48 32.07 -14.72
N ALA A 504 7.33 32.22 -13.40
CA ALA A 504 8.44 32.04 -12.45
C ALA A 504 8.69 30.55 -12.20
N SER A 505 9.75 30.23 -11.42
CA SER A 505 9.97 28.86 -10.94
C SER A 505 8.71 28.29 -10.28
N LEU A 506 8.31 27.09 -10.70
CA LEU A 506 7.11 26.39 -10.21
C LEU A 506 7.38 25.51 -8.98
N GLY A 507 8.65 25.36 -8.59
CA GLY A 507 9.08 24.51 -7.49
C GLY A 507 10.56 24.17 -7.59
N VAL A 508 11.05 23.34 -6.67
CA VAL A 508 12.44 22.89 -6.64
C VAL A 508 12.57 21.45 -7.15
N HIS A 509 13.62 21.19 -7.94
CA HIS A 509 13.97 19.86 -8.44
C HIS A 509 15.38 19.47 -8.01
N GLU A 510 15.55 18.23 -7.56
CA GLU A 510 16.82 17.53 -7.38
C GLU A 510 16.55 16.04 -7.21
N HIS A 511 17.63 15.26 -7.08
CA HIS A 511 17.60 13.85 -6.74
C HIS A 511 18.32 13.57 -5.42
N TRP A 512 17.80 12.58 -4.68
CA TRP A 512 18.40 12.17 -3.41
C TRP A 512 19.81 11.62 -3.57
N ASN A 513 20.54 11.51 -2.46
CA ASN A 513 21.88 10.91 -2.42
C ASN A 513 21.91 9.44 -2.85
N ASN A 514 21.01 8.60 -2.34
CA ASN A 514 20.86 7.18 -2.69
C ASN A 514 19.52 6.60 -2.19
N ALA A 515 19.14 5.42 -2.68
CA ALA A 515 17.84 4.79 -2.40
C ALA A 515 17.67 4.20 -0.97
N ILE A 516 18.77 4.09 -0.22
CA ILE A 516 18.77 3.60 1.17
C ILE A 516 18.51 4.78 2.10
N ASP A 517 19.34 5.82 2.03
CA ASP A 517 19.26 6.97 2.93
C ASP A 517 18.16 7.97 2.53
N ARG A 518 17.89 8.10 1.21
CA ARG A 518 16.83 8.95 0.63
C ARG A 518 16.91 10.41 1.08
N GLN A 519 18.12 10.94 1.26
CA GLN A 519 18.34 12.30 1.74
C GLN A 519 18.51 13.28 0.58
N TYR A 520 17.72 14.35 0.61
CA TYR A 520 17.84 15.51 -0.28
C TYR A 520 18.67 16.61 0.37
N SER A 521 18.94 17.70 -0.37
CA SER A 521 19.87 18.73 0.08
C SER A 521 19.48 19.35 1.42
N ARG A 522 18.18 19.63 1.67
CA ARG A 522 17.72 20.17 2.96
C ARG A 522 17.80 19.14 4.09
N ASN A 523 17.66 17.83 3.79
CA ASN A 523 17.90 16.78 4.79
C ASN A 523 19.38 16.74 5.24
N LEU A 524 20.30 17.23 4.39
CA LEU A 524 21.74 17.30 4.65
C LEU A 524 22.19 18.67 5.22
N GLY A 525 21.24 19.55 5.57
CA GLY A 525 21.51 20.84 6.18
C GLY A 525 21.74 21.99 5.20
N ALA A 526 21.44 21.83 3.91
CA ALA A 526 21.42 22.95 2.98
C ALA A 526 20.21 23.88 3.23
N GLU A 527 20.35 25.16 2.91
CA GLU A 527 19.27 26.15 3.05
C GLU A 527 18.16 25.94 2.01
N GLU A 528 18.54 25.55 0.79
CA GLU A 528 17.64 25.34 -0.34
C GLU A 528 17.64 23.87 -0.79
N GLY A 529 16.58 23.46 -1.49
CA GLY A 529 16.39 22.10 -1.98
C GLY A 529 15.10 21.45 -1.52
N ILE A 530 14.98 20.16 -1.79
CA ILE A 530 13.93 19.28 -1.30
C ILE A 530 14.25 18.86 0.13
N GLU A 531 13.20 18.78 0.96
CA GLU A 531 13.22 18.16 2.28
C GLU A 531 12.23 17.00 2.28
N LEU A 532 12.71 15.76 2.29
CA LEU A 532 11.84 14.60 2.48
C LEU A 532 11.61 14.37 3.97
N VAL A 533 10.36 14.39 4.42
CA VAL A 533 9.98 14.22 5.83
C VAL A 533 9.15 12.96 5.98
N THR A 534 9.55 12.09 6.91
CA THR A 534 8.70 10.98 7.37
C THR A 534 8.00 11.42 8.65
N PRO A 535 6.66 11.37 8.75
CA PRO A 535 5.98 11.75 9.98
C PRO A 535 6.41 10.86 11.15
N ALA A 536 6.56 11.46 12.32
CA ALA A 536 6.77 10.72 13.55
C ALA A 536 5.59 9.77 13.82
N LEU A 537 5.88 8.64 14.48
CA LEU A 537 4.85 7.77 15.03
C LEU A 537 4.25 8.37 16.32
N THR A 538 5.00 9.23 16.99
CA THR A 538 4.59 9.93 18.20
C THR A 538 3.59 11.04 17.91
N SER A 539 2.74 11.33 18.88
CA SER A 539 1.71 12.36 18.87
C SER A 539 1.70 13.05 20.22
N GLU A 540 1.79 14.38 20.25
CA GLU A 540 1.88 15.15 21.50
C GLU A 540 0.72 14.85 22.47
N ASN A 541 -0.48 14.67 21.92
CA ASN A 541 -1.72 14.42 22.67
C ASN A 541 -2.29 13.01 22.41
N GLY A 542 -1.47 12.07 21.96
CA GLY A 542 -1.91 10.70 21.71
C GLY A 542 -2.43 10.02 22.98
N PRO A 543 -3.53 9.24 22.90
CA PRO A 543 -4.11 8.54 24.05
C PRO A 543 -3.17 7.46 24.60
N VAL A 544 -2.46 6.74 23.74
CA VAL A 544 -1.58 5.64 24.14
C VAL A 544 -0.25 6.18 24.65
N LEU A 545 0.20 5.74 25.83
CA LEU A 545 1.42 6.20 26.48
C LEU A 545 2.44 5.07 26.53
N ASN A 546 3.64 5.26 25.98
CA ASN A 546 4.80 4.49 26.42
C ASN A 546 5.31 5.13 27.73
N ALA A 547 4.96 4.51 28.86
CA ALA A 547 5.24 5.05 30.19
C ALA A 547 6.74 5.04 30.51
N THR A 548 7.51 4.14 29.88
CA THR A 548 8.97 4.07 30.04
C THR A 548 9.66 5.24 29.34
N LYS A 549 9.24 5.56 28.11
CA LYS A 549 9.83 6.65 27.30
C LYS A 549 9.21 8.03 27.55
N GLY A 550 8.00 8.08 28.09
CA GLY A 550 7.23 9.32 28.23
C GLY A 550 6.67 9.85 26.91
N THR A 551 6.62 9.01 25.88
CA THR A 551 6.12 9.33 24.54
C THR A 551 4.67 8.88 24.36
N ARG A 552 3.90 9.63 23.57
CA ARG A 552 2.48 9.40 23.30
C ARG A 552 2.24 9.06 21.84
N TYR A 553 1.19 8.28 21.56
CA TYR A 553 0.87 7.75 20.24
C TYR A 553 -0.64 7.74 19.99
N ASP A 554 -1.04 7.88 18.72
CA ASP A 554 -2.46 7.80 18.31
C ASP A 554 -2.96 6.34 18.23
N ALA A 555 -2.07 5.36 18.16
CA ALA A 555 -2.38 3.94 17.99
C ALA A 555 -1.45 3.05 18.84
N ILE A 556 -1.96 1.90 19.30
CA ILE A 556 -1.21 0.95 20.12
C ILE A 556 -0.06 0.35 19.31
N ARG A 557 -0.31 -0.02 18.04
CA ARG A 557 0.72 -0.59 17.16
C ARG A 557 1.90 0.34 16.93
N HIS A 558 1.67 1.66 16.89
CA HIS A 558 2.75 2.65 16.77
C HIS A 558 3.59 2.72 18.04
N ALA A 559 2.95 2.65 19.21
CA ALA A 559 3.64 2.60 20.49
C ALA A 559 4.53 1.35 20.60
N VAL A 560 4.00 0.19 20.20
CA VAL A 560 4.75 -1.08 20.15
C VAL A 560 5.87 -1.02 19.09
N GLN A 561 5.60 -0.47 17.91
CA GLN A 561 6.59 -0.34 16.83
C GLN A 561 7.76 0.58 17.22
N ASP A 562 7.55 1.57 18.09
CA ASP A 562 8.60 2.45 18.59
C ASP A 562 9.22 1.98 19.92
N ALA A 563 8.59 1.03 20.63
CA ALA A 563 9.06 0.52 21.91
C ALA A 563 10.42 -0.21 21.83
N ASP A 564 11.20 -0.13 22.90
CA ASP A 564 12.34 -1.02 23.14
C ASP A 564 11.90 -2.19 24.05
N ASP A 565 12.70 -3.27 24.10
CA ASP A 565 12.44 -4.37 25.02
C ASP A 565 12.39 -3.89 26.47
N GLY A 566 11.38 -4.34 27.21
CA GLY A 566 11.09 -3.95 28.59
C GLY A 566 10.22 -2.69 28.73
N ASP A 567 9.86 -2.01 27.64
CA ASP A 567 8.96 -0.87 27.70
C ASP A 567 7.56 -1.27 28.19
N THR A 568 6.87 -0.32 28.85
CA THR A 568 5.47 -0.48 29.25
C THR A 568 4.58 0.50 28.50
N ILE A 569 3.68 -0.03 27.68
CA ILE A 569 2.64 0.70 26.97
C ILE A 569 1.36 0.65 27.80
N VAL A 570 0.84 1.84 28.14
CA VAL A 570 -0.42 2.04 28.87
C VAL A 570 -1.49 2.52 27.91
N VAL A 571 -2.58 1.78 27.84
CA VAL A 571 -3.70 2.00 26.93
C VAL A 571 -4.92 2.48 27.72
N PRO A 572 -5.42 3.70 27.50
CA PRO A 572 -6.64 4.17 28.15
C PRO A 572 -7.90 3.51 27.56
N PRO A 573 -9.03 3.52 28.29
CA PRO A 573 -10.32 3.12 27.77
C PRO A 573 -10.61 3.73 26.40
N GLY A 574 -11.02 2.89 25.46
CA GLY A 574 -11.18 3.22 24.06
C GLY A 574 -11.40 1.99 23.21
N HIS A 575 -11.88 2.21 21.98
CA HIS A 575 -12.12 1.14 21.02
C HIS A 575 -11.11 1.25 19.87
N TYR A 576 -10.05 0.45 19.95
CA TYR A 576 -8.90 0.47 19.06
C TYR A 576 -9.12 -0.54 17.93
N ARG A 577 -9.39 -0.05 16.72
CA ARG A 577 -9.57 -0.88 15.52
C ARG A 577 -8.24 -1.08 14.81
N GLU A 578 -7.43 -1.98 15.35
CA GLU A 578 -6.10 -2.28 14.83
C GLU A 578 -5.66 -3.69 15.21
N THR A 579 -4.66 -4.20 14.50
CA THR A 579 -3.90 -5.39 14.93
C THR A 579 -2.63 -4.93 15.65
N VAL A 580 -2.42 -5.43 16.86
CA VAL A 580 -1.20 -5.17 17.64
C VAL A 580 -0.25 -6.35 17.48
N ASP A 581 0.77 -6.17 16.63
CA ASP A 581 1.84 -7.14 16.42
C ASP A 581 3.07 -6.77 17.24
N PHE A 582 3.46 -7.64 18.16
CA PHE A 582 4.66 -7.47 19.00
C PHE A 582 5.95 -7.73 18.23
N ALA A 583 5.88 -8.23 16.99
CA ALA A 583 7.00 -8.45 16.08
C ALA A 583 8.11 -9.31 16.68
N ASP A 584 9.20 -8.75 17.18
CA ASP A 584 10.29 -9.46 17.89
C ASP A 584 10.55 -8.84 19.28
N LYS A 585 9.61 -7.99 19.75
CA LYS A 585 9.78 -7.15 20.92
C LYS A 585 9.16 -7.73 22.17
N ASN A 586 9.86 -7.52 23.28
CA ASN A 586 9.50 -8.02 24.58
C ASN A 586 8.95 -6.88 25.45
N VAL A 587 7.68 -6.51 25.20
CA VAL A 587 7.05 -5.28 25.72
C VAL A 587 5.87 -5.65 26.60
N THR A 588 5.56 -4.83 27.61
CA THR A 588 4.28 -4.92 28.33
C THR A 588 3.27 -3.98 27.70
N VAL A 589 2.14 -4.49 27.23
CA VAL A 589 0.98 -3.68 26.82
C VAL A 589 -0.16 -3.95 27.79
N ARG A 590 -0.63 -2.89 28.48
CA ARG A 590 -1.66 -3.01 29.49
C ARG A 590 -2.68 -1.88 29.42
N SER A 591 -3.88 -2.11 29.93
CA SER A 591 -4.80 -1.01 30.21
C SER A 591 -4.28 -0.11 31.35
N GLU A 592 -4.92 1.05 31.54
CA GLU A 592 -4.61 1.97 32.64
C GLU A 592 -4.62 1.28 34.01
N ASP A 593 -5.62 0.44 34.24
CA ASP A 593 -5.73 -0.44 35.40
C ASP A 593 -6.17 -1.85 34.96
N PRO A 594 -5.24 -2.82 34.91
CA PRO A 594 -5.56 -4.18 34.48
C PRO A 594 -6.32 -5.01 35.51
N ASN A 595 -6.53 -4.49 36.72
CA ASN A 595 -7.30 -5.14 37.79
C ASN A 595 -8.70 -4.54 37.95
N ASP A 596 -9.01 -3.42 37.28
CA ASP A 596 -10.36 -2.85 37.29
C ASP A 596 -11.19 -3.45 36.14
N PRO A 597 -12.21 -4.29 36.43
CA PRO A 597 -13.00 -4.98 35.42
C PRO A 597 -13.74 -4.03 34.47
N MET A 598 -14.03 -2.79 34.89
CA MET A 598 -14.67 -1.76 34.06
C MET A 598 -13.66 -1.12 33.10
N VAL A 599 -12.42 -0.89 33.55
CA VAL A 599 -11.34 -0.40 32.68
C VAL A 599 -10.97 -1.46 31.63
N VAL A 600 -10.86 -2.73 32.04
CA VAL A 600 -10.63 -3.85 31.11
C VAL A 600 -11.74 -3.96 30.07
N ALA A 601 -13.01 -3.87 30.50
CA ALA A 601 -14.17 -3.90 29.59
C ALA A 601 -14.13 -2.77 28.55
N ALA A 602 -13.73 -1.57 28.99
CA ALA A 602 -13.75 -0.37 28.18
C ALA A 602 -12.51 -0.19 27.31
N THR A 603 -11.46 -0.99 27.51
CA THR A 603 -10.21 -0.95 26.73
C THR A 603 -10.19 -2.08 25.71
N VAL A 604 -10.75 -1.82 24.54
CA VAL A 604 -11.07 -2.84 23.53
C VAL A 604 -10.12 -2.76 22.34
N ILE A 605 -9.47 -3.88 21.99
CA ILE A 605 -8.74 -4.07 20.74
C ILE A 605 -9.59 -4.95 19.82
N ALA A 606 -10.02 -4.37 18.71
CA ALA A 606 -10.84 -5.03 17.70
C ALA A 606 -10.06 -5.14 16.38
N GLY A 607 -9.30 -6.22 16.23
CA GLY A 607 -8.57 -6.52 15.00
C GLY A 607 -9.48 -7.10 13.92
N ASN A 608 -8.94 -7.27 12.71
CA ASN A 608 -9.66 -7.89 11.60
C ASN A 608 -9.38 -9.40 11.53
N ILE A 609 -8.22 -9.81 11.02
CA ILE A 609 -7.83 -11.22 11.05
C ILE A 609 -7.39 -11.62 12.46
N ARG A 610 -6.62 -10.74 13.12
CA ARG A 610 -6.07 -10.96 14.46
C ARG A 610 -6.13 -9.67 15.27
N SER A 611 -6.50 -9.73 16.55
CA SER A 611 -6.39 -8.56 17.44
C SER A 611 -4.97 -8.40 17.96
N VAL A 612 -4.35 -9.49 18.43
CA VAL A 612 -2.96 -9.46 18.94
C VAL A 612 -2.12 -10.59 18.32
N VAL A 613 -0.87 -10.27 17.98
CA VAL A 613 0.10 -11.21 17.41
C VAL A 613 1.39 -11.24 18.22
N PHE A 614 1.81 -12.45 18.60
CA PHE A 614 3.13 -12.74 19.17
C PHE A 614 3.86 -13.72 18.24
N ALA A 615 4.86 -13.25 17.52
CA ALA A 615 5.63 -14.07 16.59
C ALA A 615 7.14 -13.93 16.86
N ASN A 616 7.98 -14.90 16.51
CA ASN A 616 9.44 -14.71 16.47
C ASN A 616 10.18 -14.54 17.81
N GLY A 617 9.74 -15.20 18.89
CA GLY A 617 10.60 -15.47 20.04
C GLY A 617 10.35 -14.63 21.30
N GLN A 618 9.19 -13.99 21.47
CA GLN A 618 8.85 -13.33 22.73
C GLN A 618 8.86 -14.33 23.90
N GLY A 619 9.44 -13.91 25.02
CA GLY A 619 9.44 -14.65 26.28
C GLY A 619 8.26 -14.30 27.19
N ARG A 620 8.28 -14.85 28.41
CA ARG A 620 7.24 -14.62 29.44
C ARG A 620 7.22 -13.21 30.00
N ASP A 621 8.26 -12.43 29.74
CA ASP A 621 8.36 -11.00 30.03
C ASP A 621 7.61 -10.13 29.02
N CYS A 622 7.07 -10.73 27.95
CA CYS A 622 6.17 -10.07 27.02
C CYS A 622 4.75 -10.21 27.57
N VAL A 623 4.19 -9.11 28.06
CA VAL A 623 2.96 -9.14 28.85
C VAL A 623 1.83 -8.41 28.14
N LEU A 624 0.67 -9.05 28.05
CA LEU A 624 -0.60 -8.41 27.70
C LEU A 624 -1.51 -8.45 28.93
N ALA A 625 -1.92 -7.29 29.45
CA ALA A 625 -2.66 -7.24 30.70
C ALA A 625 -3.91 -6.35 30.65
N GLY A 626 -5.05 -6.90 31.08
CA GLY A 626 -6.25 -6.10 31.33
C GLY A 626 -6.90 -5.51 30.09
N LEU A 627 -6.96 -6.25 28.98
CA LEU A 627 -7.52 -5.78 27.71
C LEU A 627 -8.66 -6.68 27.23
N THR A 628 -9.62 -6.09 26.52
CA THR A 628 -10.69 -6.84 25.84
C THR A 628 -10.33 -7.01 24.36
N LEU A 629 -10.27 -8.25 23.87
CA LEU A 629 -9.94 -8.62 22.49
C LEU A 629 -11.15 -9.26 21.81
N THR A 630 -11.65 -8.64 20.73
CA THR A 630 -12.93 -9.04 20.12
C THR A 630 -13.01 -8.77 18.62
N GLY A 631 -13.99 -9.37 17.94
CA GLY A 631 -14.36 -9.06 16.56
C GLY A 631 -13.35 -9.49 15.49
N ALA A 632 -12.28 -10.19 15.88
CA ALA A 632 -11.29 -10.71 14.94
C ALA A 632 -11.62 -12.15 14.55
N VAL A 633 -10.99 -12.66 13.49
CA VAL A 633 -11.02 -14.11 13.21
C VAL A 633 -10.36 -14.88 14.35
N GLN A 634 -9.20 -14.41 14.82
CA GLN A 634 -8.47 -14.97 15.96
C GLN A 634 -8.19 -13.86 16.97
N GLY A 635 -8.61 -14.01 18.23
CA GLY A 635 -8.36 -12.98 19.25
C GLY A 635 -6.85 -12.77 19.47
N VAL A 636 -6.14 -13.86 19.77
CA VAL A 636 -4.69 -13.89 19.95
C VAL A 636 -4.08 -14.95 19.06
N TYR A 637 -3.00 -14.61 18.36
CA TYR A 637 -2.19 -15.57 17.62
C TYR A 637 -0.76 -15.61 18.14
N CYS A 638 -0.31 -16.78 18.58
CA CYS A 638 1.07 -17.01 18.99
C CYS A 638 1.75 -18.00 18.06
N THR A 639 2.98 -17.70 17.65
CA THR A 639 3.84 -18.63 16.93
C THR A 639 5.30 -18.43 17.31
N MET A 640 5.97 -19.51 17.70
CA MET A 640 7.34 -19.52 18.22
C MET A 640 7.52 -18.50 19.36
N SER A 641 6.55 -18.41 20.27
CA SER A 641 6.51 -17.39 21.33
C SER A 641 5.87 -17.92 22.62
N SER A 642 6.24 -17.34 23.75
CA SER A 642 5.79 -17.73 25.09
C SER A 642 5.35 -16.52 25.94
N PRO A 643 4.44 -15.65 25.44
CA PRO A 643 4.00 -14.46 26.17
C PRO A 643 3.17 -14.80 27.41
N THR A 644 2.97 -13.81 28.27
CA THR A 644 2.08 -13.89 29.44
C THR A 644 0.86 -12.99 29.26
N LEU A 645 -0.33 -13.56 29.36
CA LEU A 645 -1.61 -12.87 29.27
C LEU A 645 -2.26 -12.89 30.66
N ILE A 646 -2.64 -11.70 31.16
CA ILE A 646 -3.17 -11.52 32.52
C ILE A 646 -4.47 -10.71 32.45
N ASN A 647 -5.52 -11.15 33.15
CA ASN A 647 -6.79 -10.41 33.27
C ASN A 647 -7.39 -9.97 31.93
N CYS A 648 -7.16 -10.73 30.85
CA CYS A 648 -7.66 -10.38 29.53
C CYS A 648 -9.05 -11.00 29.28
N ARG A 649 -9.88 -10.29 28.51
CA ARG A 649 -11.18 -10.78 28.02
C ARG A 649 -11.06 -11.07 26.53
N ILE A 650 -11.08 -12.34 26.14
CA ILE A 650 -10.90 -12.79 24.75
C ILE A 650 -12.23 -13.37 24.27
N VAL A 651 -13.01 -12.54 23.58
CA VAL A 651 -14.46 -12.76 23.45
C VAL A 651 -14.99 -12.37 22.08
N ASP A 652 -16.01 -13.08 21.59
CA ASP A 652 -16.74 -12.74 20.34
C ASP A 652 -15.79 -12.61 19.13
N ASN A 653 -14.90 -13.58 18.96
CA ASN A 653 -14.06 -13.74 17.77
C ASN A 653 -14.63 -14.85 16.86
N ASP A 654 -14.44 -14.77 15.54
CA ASP A 654 -15.13 -15.66 14.58
C ASP A 654 -14.64 -17.12 14.66
N GLU A 655 -13.37 -17.35 14.95
CA GLU A 655 -12.77 -18.68 15.15
C GLU A 655 -12.25 -18.83 16.60
N ALA A 656 -10.97 -19.13 16.78
CA ALA A 656 -10.40 -19.39 18.10
C ALA A 656 -10.17 -18.09 18.88
N GLY A 657 -10.46 -18.12 20.18
CA GLY A 657 -10.06 -17.02 21.07
C GLY A 657 -8.54 -16.86 21.09
N VAL A 658 -7.82 -17.96 21.32
CA VAL A 658 -6.36 -18.02 21.28
C VAL A 658 -5.91 -19.14 20.36
N LYS A 659 -5.12 -18.82 19.34
CA LYS A 659 -4.59 -19.77 18.37
C LYS A 659 -3.07 -19.88 18.52
N LEU A 660 -2.57 -21.09 18.78
CA LEU A 660 -1.15 -21.41 18.80
C LEU A 660 -0.75 -22.12 17.51
N GLY A 661 0.21 -21.53 16.80
CA GLY A 661 0.78 -22.05 15.57
C GLY A 661 1.81 -23.15 15.84
N GLU A 662 3.09 -22.78 15.92
CA GLU A 662 4.20 -23.73 16.12
C GLU A 662 5.02 -23.34 17.35
N SER A 663 5.49 -24.32 18.14
CA SER A 663 6.45 -24.11 19.25
C SER A 663 6.09 -22.94 20.19
N SER A 664 4.83 -22.86 20.61
CA SER A 664 4.33 -21.75 21.42
C SER A 664 3.85 -22.21 22.78
N ASP A 665 4.34 -21.55 23.83
CA ASP A 665 4.10 -21.92 25.23
C ASP A 665 3.64 -20.71 26.07
N PRO A 666 2.51 -20.06 25.71
CA PRO A 666 2.02 -18.90 26.45
C PRO A 666 1.51 -19.28 27.84
N MET A 667 1.57 -18.33 28.76
CA MET A 667 0.97 -18.41 30.08
C MET A 667 -0.26 -17.51 30.14
N LEU A 668 -1.42 -18.08 30.44
CA LEU A 668 -2.68 -17.37 30.59
C LEU A 668 -3.10 -17.45 32.05
N VAL A 669 -3.33 -16.29 32.66
CA VAL A 669 -3.72 -16.16 34.06
C VAL A 669 -4.93 -15.25 34.15
N ASN A 670 -5.95 -15.65 34.92
CA ASN A 670 -7.13 -14.82 35.20
C ASN A 670 -7.89 -14.35 33.93
N CYS A 671 -7.77 -15.09 32.83
CA CYS A 671 -8.37 -14.68 31.56
C CYS A 671 -9.79 -15.24 31.44
N VAL A 672 -10.68 -14.45 30.85
CA VAL A 672 -12.01 -14.88 30.42
C VAL A 672 -11.96 -15.12 28.92
N ILE A 673 -12.18 -16.36 28.49
CA ILE A 673 -12.14 -16.76 27.07
C ILE A 673 -13.52 -17.32 26.71
N ALA A 674 -14.37 -16.47 26.13
CA ALA A 674 -15.79 -16.78 26.05
C ALA A 674 -16.46 -16.37 24.74
N GLY A 675 -17.37 -17.21 24.25
CA GLY A 675 -18.18 -16.87 23.08
C GLY A 675 -17.37 -16.65 21.80
N ASN A 676 -16.27 -17.37 21.61
CA ASN A 676 -15.58 -17.39 20.31
C ASN A 676 -16.22 -18.47 19.41
N GLY A 677 -16.30 -18.26 18.09
CA GLY A 677 -16.99 -19.16 17.17
C GLY A 677 -16.32 -20.52 16.97
N GLY A 678 -15.03 -20.63 17.29
CA GLY A 678 -14.23 -21.86 17.33
C GLY A 678 -13.95 -22.34 18.75
N SER A 679 -12.73 -22.87 18.99
CA SER A 679 -12.31 -23.26 20.33
C SER A 679 -11.93 -22.04 21.19
N GLY A 680 -12.01 -22.14 22.51
CA GLY A 680 -11.46 -21.09 23.38
C GLY A 680 -9.95 -20.93 23.14
N ILE A 681 -9.21 -22.03 23.22
CA ILE A 681 -7.78 -22.12 22.91
C ILE A 681 -7.55 -23.27 21.94
N GLU A 682 -6.89 -23.01 20.81
CA GLU A 682 -6.62 -24.00 19.77
C GLU A 682 -5.12 -24.08 19.48
N MET A 683 -4.56 -25.29 19.52
CA MET A 683 -3.11 -25.55 19.43
C MET A 683 -2.78 -26.46 18.24
N TRP A 684 -2.69 -25.90 17.03
CA TRP A 684 -2.45 -26.68 15.80
C TRP A 684 -1.22 -26.17 15.03
N ALA A 685 -0.21 -27.04 14.91
CA ALA A 685 0.92 -26.87 14.00
C ALA A 685 0.67 -27.56 12.64
N PRO A 686 0.95 -26.92 11.48
CA PRO A 686 0.93 -27.59 10.18
C PRO A 686 1.96 -28.74 10.15
N ARG A 687 1.53 -30.01 10.25
CA ARG A 687 2.44 -31.17 10.27
C ARG A 687 3.03 -31.47 8.88
N GLY A 688 4.03 -30.69 8.48
CA GLY A 688 4.80 -30.90 7.25
C GLY A 688 6.04 -31.77 7.46
N GLY A 689 5.91 -33.09 7.63
CA GLY A 689 6.98 -34.09 7.54
C GLY A 689 8.25 -33.93 8.42
N ARG A 690 8.33 -32.88 9.26
CA ARG A 690 9.46 -32.54 10.14
C ARG A 690 9.00 -32.64 11.59
N MET A 691 9.90 -32.97 12.53
CA MET A 691 9.59 -32.87 13.96
C MET A 691 9.44 -31.39 14.32
N ILE A 692 8.20 -30.94 14.51
CA ILE A 692 7.87 -29.61 15.03
C ILE A 692 7.67 -29.78 16.55
N PRO A 693 8.31 -28.94 17.39
CA PRO A 693 8.05 -28.92 18.82
C PRO A 693 6.56 -28.69 19.10
N TYR A 694 6.07 -29.38 20.13
CA TYR A 694 4.71 -29.27 20.63
C TYR A 694 4.45 -27.85 21.18
N ASN A 695 3.23 -27.36 21.03
CA ASN A 695 2.70 -26.20 21.76
C ASN A 695 2.27 -26.65 23.17
N ALA A 696 2.64 -25.88 24.20
CA ALA A 696 2.30 -26.18 25.59
C ALA A 696 1.83 -24.92 26.34
N ALA A 697 0.55 -24.57 26.16
CA ALA A 697 -0.08 -23.49 26.92
C ALA A 697 -0.18 -23.84 28.42
N MET A 698 0.16 -22.89 29.28
CA MET A 698 -0.07 -22.95 30.72
C MET A 698 -1.28 -22.07 31.07
N ILE A 699 -2.36 -22.68 31.53
CA ILE A 699 -3.66 -22.05 31.74
C ILE A 699 -3.99 -22.16 33.23
N VAL A 700 -4.04 -21.01 33.90
CA VAL A 700 -4.20 -20.95 35.36
C VAL A 700 -5.29 -19.94 35.70
N HIS A 701 -6.22 -20.27 36.60
CA HIS A 701 -7.30 -19.36 37.00
C HIS A 701 -8.07 -18.75 35.83
N CYS A 702 -8.27 -19.51 34.74
CA CYS A 702 -8.99 -19.01 33.58
C CYS A 702 -10.44 -19.52 33.57
N THR A 703 -11.34 -18.70 33.05
CA THR A 703 -12.74 -19.07 32.79
C THR A 703 -12.95 -19.18 31.29
N ILE A 704 -13.10 -20.40 30.78
CA ILE A 704 -13.23 -20.72 29.35
C ILE A 704 -14.62 -21.30 29.07
N VAL A 705 -15.51 -20.52 28.47
CA VAL A 705 -16.95 -20.85 28.46
C VAL A 705 -17.68 -20.44 27.18
N GLY A 706 -18.64 -21.25 26.74
CA GLY A 706 -19.54 -20.88 25.63
C GLY A 706 -18.88 -20.71 24.25
N ASN A 707 -17.64 -21.18 24.07
CA ASN A 707 -16.99 -21.19 22.75
C ASN A 707 -17.71 -22.19 21.82
N GLY A 708 -17.64 -21.99 20.51
CA GLY A 708 -18.40 -22.75 19.51
C GLY A 708 -17.97 -24.20 19.37
N THR A 709 -16.73 -24.54 19.75
CA THR A 709 -16.24 -25.93 19.86
C THR A 709 -15.67 -26.22 21.26
N GLU A 710 -14.54 -26.92 21.40
CA GLU A 710 -13.90 -27.24 22.67
C GLU A 710 -13.45 -25.99 23.44
N GLY A 711 -13.32 -26.09 24.77
CA GLY A 711 -12.67 -25.05 25.55
C GLY A 711 -11.19 -24.95 25.20
N VAL A 712 -10.50 -26.09 25.17
CA VAL A 712 -9.08 -26.20 24.80
C VAL A 712 -8.88 -27.39 23.87
N ALA A 713 -8.29 -27.16 22.69
CA ALA A 713 -8.09 -28.17 21.66
C ALA A 713 -6.64 -28.27 21.19
N GLY A 714 -6.12 -29.51 21.15
CA GLY A 714 -4.82 -29.85 20.57
C GLY A 714 -3.67 -29.98 21.57
N ASP A 715 -2.59 -30.62 21.11
CA ASP A 715 -1.27 -30.57 21.72
C ASP A 715 -1.15 -30.88 23.24
N LYS A 716 -0.35 -30.12 24.02
CA LYS A 716 0.01 -30.46 25.41
C LYS A 716 -0.27 -29.32 26.41
N PRO A 717 -1.53 -28.92 26.60
CA PRO A 717 -1.87 -27.90 27.57
C PRO A 717 -1.64 -28.39 29.00
N THR A 718 -1.29 -27.46 29.88
CA THR A 718 -1.34 -27.63 31.34
C THR A 718 -2.42 -26.70 31.89
N ILE A 719 -3.44 -27.27 32.53
CA ILE A 719 -4.62 -26.54 33.02
C ILE A 719 -4.73 -26.77 34.53
N VAL A 720 -4.74 -25.68 35.29
CA VAL A 720 -4.85 -25.71 36.76
C VAL A 720 -5.80 -24.61 37.26
N ASN A 721 -6.56 -24.88 38.31
CA ASN A 721 -7.47 -23.93 38.96
C ASN A 721 -8.43 -23.20 38.01
N SER A 722 -8.85 -23.86 36.93
CA SER A 722 -9.59 -23.21 35.84
C SER A 722 -10.99 -23.81 35.69
N VAL A 723 -11.89 -23.05 35.04
CA VAL A 723 -13.24 -23.49 34.69
C VAL A 723 -13.35 -23.63 33.19
N LEU A 724 -13.73 -24.83 32.73
CA LEU A 724 -14.02 -25.14 31.33
C LEU A 724 -15.42 -25.73 31.24
N TYR A 725 -16.39 -24.91 30.83
CA TYR A 725 -17.80 -25.28 30.95
C TYR A 725 -18.67 -24.66 29.85
N GLY A 726 -19.63 -25.43 29.34
CA GLY A 726 -20.60 -24.96 28.34
C GLY A 726 -20.01 -24.69 26.96
N ASN A 727 -18.79 -25.13 26.67
CA ASN A 727 -18.21 -25.01 25.32
C ASN A 727 -18.80 -26.07 24.38
N GLY A 728 -18.93 -25.69 23.10
CA GLY A 728 -19.55 -26.42 22.01
C GLY A 728 -21.02 -26.73 22.24
N PRO A 729 -21.85 -25.70 22.47
CA PRO A 729 -23.27 -25.86 22.83
C PRO A 729 -24.09 -26.59 21.75
N ALA A 730 -23.60 -26.64 20.51
CA ALA A 730 -24.24 -27.34 19.41
C ALA A 730 -23.93 -28.84 19.32
N GLY A 731 -22.91 -29.36 20.02
CA GLY A 731 -22.28 -30.64 19.65
C GLY A 731 -21.95 -31.63 20.77
N ASN A 732 -22.18 -31.32 22.05
CA ASN A 732 -21.71 -32.14 23.19
C ASN A 732 -20.23 -32.52 23.04
N VAL A 733 -19.41 -31.54 22.69
CA VAL A 733 -17.98 -31.73 22.46
C VAL A 733 -17.22 -31.83 23.80
N PRO A 734 -16.09 -32.55 23.85
CA PRO A 734 -15.23 -32.53 25.02
C PRO A 734 -14.73 -31.12 25.32
N GLN A 735 -14.59 -30.77 26.60
CA GLN A 735 -14.06 -29.45 26.97
C GLN A 735 -12.55 -29.33 26.73
N VAL A 736 -11.83 -30.46 26.81
CA VAL A 736 -10.38 -30.55 26.58
C VAL A 736 -10.09 -31.69 25.62
N THR A 737 -9.37 -31.40 24.53
CA THR A 737 -8.78 -32.40 23.64
C THR A 737 -7.30 -32.08 23.43
N GLY A 738 -6.45 -33.11 23.26
CA GLY A 738 -5.02 -32.91 23.04
C GLY A 738 -4.24 -34.21 22.97
N ASP A 739 -2.97 -34.13 22.58
CA ASP A 739 -2.05 -35.27 22.50
C ASP A 739 -1.64 -35.74 23.91
N LEU A 740 -1.28 -34.81 24.81
CA LEU A 740 -0.94 -35.09 26.22
C LEU A 740 -1.36 -33.94 27.16
N PRO A 741 -2.66 -33.63 27.28
CA PRO A 741 -3.14 -32.63 28.23
C PRO A 741 -2.90 -33.06 29.69
N THR A 742 -2.49 -32.11 30.53
CA THR A 742 -2.43 -32.26 31.99
C THR A 742 -3.43 -31.30 32.63
N VAL A 743 -4.43 -31.83 33.33
CA VAL A 743 -5.49 -31.04 33.94
C VAL A 743 -5.63 -31.44 35.40
N ASN A 744 -5.44 -30.53 36.34
CA ASN A 744 -5.62 -30.76 37.77
C ASN A 744 -6.38 -29.60 38.40
N TYR A 745 -7.05 -29.86 39.52
CA TYR A 745 -7.78 -28.88 40.32
C TYR A 745 -8.60 -27.94 39.45
N SER A 746 -9.38 -28.47 38.53
CA SER A 746 -10.16 -27.67 37.57
C SER A 746 -11.59 -28.18 37.47
N ASN A 747 -12.53 -27.29 37.17
CA ASN A 747 -13.91 -27.66 36.89
C ASN A 747 -14.07 -27.88 35.38
N VAL A 748 -14.32 -29.13 34.97
CA VAL A 748 -14.38 -29.50 33.55
C VAL A 748 -15.69 -30.24 33.28
N GLN A 749 -16.56 -29.64 32.47
CA GLN A 749 -17.84 -30.24 32.11
C GLN A 749 -17.66 -31.62 31.47
N GLY A 750 -18.38 -32.62 31.96
CA GLY A 750 -18.27 -34.02 31.54
C GLY A 750 -17.09 -34.77 32.15
N GLY A 751 -16.32 -34.09 33.03
CA GLY A 751 -15.19 -34.63 33.77
C GLY A 751 -13.90 -34.74 32.94
N PHE A 752 -12.77 -34.72 33.65
CA PHE A 752 -11.45 -34.98 33.06
C PHE A 752 -10.52 -35.68 34.06
N PRO A 753 -9.75 -36.72 33.65
CA PRO A 753 -8.82 -37.39 34.55
C PRO A 753 -7.74 -36.45 35.09
N GLY A 754 -7.59 -36.41 36.42
CA GLY A 754 -6.61 -35.56 37.08
C GLY A 754 -6.88 -35.43 38.57
N THR A 755 -5.90 -34.92 39.32
CA THR A 755 -6.03 -34.71 40.76
C THR A 755 -6.94 -33.52 41.01
N GLY A 756 -7.93 -33.65 41.88
CA GLY A 756 -8.77 -32.53 42.33
C GLY A 756 -9.73 -31.95 41.29
N ASN A 757 -9.84 -32.54 40.09
CA ASN A 757 -10.83 -32.08 39.11
C ASN A 757 -12.26 -32.38 39.58
N ILE A 758 -13.17 -31.46 39.26
CA ILE A 758 -14.61 -31.59 39.51
C ILE A 758 -15.39 -31.42 38.21
N ASP A 759 -16.64 -31.87 38.20
CA ASP A 759 -17.60 -31.72 37.09
C ASP A 759 -18.95 -31.31 37.68
N VAL A 760 -19.14 -30.00 37.82
CA VAL A 760 -20.30 -29.39 38.45
C VAL A 760 -20.63 -28.08 37.75
N GLU A 761 -21.90 -27.65 37.81
CA GLU A 761 -22.28 -26.32 37.33
C GLU A 761 -21.48 -25.25 38.10
N PRO A 762 -20.73 -24.36 37.41
CA PRO A 762 -19.84 -23.39 38.08
C PRO A 762 -20.57 -22.39 38.97
N GLY A 763 -21.87 -22.16 38.73
CA GLY A 763 -22.67 -21.26 39.56
C GLY A 763 -22.35 -19.78 39.35
N PHE A 764 -22.05 -19.36 38.11
CA PHE A 764 -21.87 -17.96 37.74
C PHE A 764 -23.10 -17.08 38.05
N VAL A 765 -22.90 -15.79 38.32
CA VAL A 765 -23.99 -14.81 38.52
C VAL A 765 -24.90 -14.77 37.30
N THR A 766 -24.34 -14.68 36.09
CA THR A 766 -25.10 -14.80 34.83
C THR A 766 -24.21 -15.38 33.74
N PRO A 767 -24.43 -16.63 33.28
CA PRO A 767 -23.64 -17.18 32.18
C PRO A 767 -23.94 -16.43 30.87
N GLY A 768 -22.90 -16.21 30.07
CA GLY A 768 -23.04 -15.70 28.71
C GLY A 768 -23.68 -16.73 27.77
N TYR A 769 -24.28 -16.26 26.68
CA TYR A 769 -24.96 -17.13 25.71
C TYR A 769 -25.00 -16.55 24.30
N TRP A 770 -25.05 -17.44 23.30
CA TRP A 770 -25.26 -17.07 21.90
C TRP A 770 -26.74 -16.72 21.66
N SER A 771 -26.98 -15.53 21.12
CA SER A 771 -28.30 -15.07 20.69
C SER A 771 -28.36 -14.93 19.18
N ARG A 772 -29.44 -15.42 18.57
CA ARG A 772 -29.67 -15.26 17.13
C ARG A 772 -30.61 -14.09 16.87
N LEU A 773 -30.09 -13.06 16.20
CA LEU A 773 -30.87 -11.89 15.80
C LEU A 773 -31.88 -12.25 14.68
N PRO A 774 -32.95 -11.46 14.51
CA PRO A 774 -33.91 -11.67 13.42
C PRO A 774 -33.31 -11.65 12.01
N SER A 775 -32.15 -10.99 11.83
CA SER A 775 -31.35 -11.00 10.60
C SER A 775 -30.70 -12.35 10.30
N GLY A 776 -30.72 -13.28 11.25
CA GLY A 776 -30.07 -14.57 11.18
C GLY A 776 -28.63 -14.59 11.70
N VAL A 777 -28.07 -13.42 12.05
CA VAL A 777 -26.73 -13.25 12.64
C VAL A 777 -26.72 -13.75 14.08
N GLU A 778 -25.73 -14.55 14.44
CA GLU A 778 -25.48 -14.98 15.82
C GLU A 778 -24.55 -13.97 16.49
N VAL A 779 -24.86 -13.62 17.74
CA VAL A 779 -24.13 -12.61 18.53
C VAL A 779 -23.94 -13.15 19.93
N TRP A 780 -22.74 -13.00 20.47
CA TRP A 780 -22.48 -13.36 21.85
C TRP A 780 -23.05 -12.32 22.82
N ILE A 781 -23.83 -12.76 23.80
CA ILE A 781 -24.25 -11.92 24.93
C ILE A 781 -23.33 -12.23 26.11
N HIS A 782 -22.53 -11.24 26.50
CA HIS A 782 -21.56 -11.39 27.60
C HIS A 782 -22.25 -11.75 28.91
N GLY A 783 -21.65 -12.68 29.63
CA GLY A 783 -22.05 -13.05 30.98
C GLY A 783 -21.32 -12.26 32.05
N ASP A 784 -21.84 -12.38 33.26
CA ASP A 784 -21.18 -12.07 34.52
C ASP A 784 -20.65 -13.38 35.11
N TYR A 785 -19.33 -13.58 35.00
CA TYR A 785 -18.64 -14.81 35.39
C TYR A 785 -18.12 -14.82 36.83
N HIS A 786 -18.54 -13.87 37.66
CA HIS A 786 -18.33 -13.99 39.10
C HIS A 786 -19.10 -15.20 39.64
N LEU A 787 -18.54 -15.85 40.65
CA LEU A 787 -19.13 -16.99 41.34
C LEU A 787 -20.18 -16.49 42.34
N ARG A 788 -21.35 -17.14 42.35
CA ARG A 788 -22.33 -16.92 43.41
C ARG A 788 -21.83 -17.55 44.70
N ALA A 789 -22.27 -17.04 45.85
CA ALA A 789 -21.88 -17.55 47.17
C ALA A 789 -22.22 -19.03 47.43
N ASP A 790 -23.08 -19.65 46.61
CA ASP A 790 -23.41 -21.08 46.67
C ASP A 790 -22.61 -21.94 45.67
N SER A 791 -21.61 -21.34 44.99
CA SER A 791 -20.83 -22.02 43.96
C SER A 791 -19.98 -23.16 44.55
N PRO A 792 -19.97 -24.33 43.90
CA PRO A 792 -19.07 -25.43 44.27
C PRO A 792 -17.62 -25.20 43.81
N CYS A 793 -17.35 -24.12 43.08
CA CYS A 793 -16.00 -23.74 42.64
C CYS A 793 -15.24 -22.94 43.70
N ILE A 794 -15.91 -22.49 44.76
CA ILE A 794 -15.28 -21.78 45.88
C ILE A 794 -14.40 -22.75 46.69
N ASP A 795 -13.18 -22.34 47.03
CA ASP A 795 -12.18 -23.09 47.79
C ASP A 795 -11.81 -24.47 47.21
N ALA A 796 -12.07 -24.69 45.92
CA ALA A 796 -11.91 -26.00 45.27
C ALA A 796 -10.57 -26.16 44.52
N GLY A 797 -9.73 -25.12 44.49
CA GLY A 797 -8.42 -25.13 43.84
C GLY A 797 -7.34 -25.96 44.55
N ASP A 798 -6.15 -25.93 43.95
CA ASP A 798 -4.95 -26.60 44.44
C ASP A 798 -4.57 -26.08 45.84
N PRO A 799 -4.56 -26.92 46.89
CA PRO A 799 -4.14 -26.52 48.24
C PRO A 799 -2.70 -26.03 48.31
N ASP A 800 -1.84 -26.48 47.41
CA ASP A 800 -0.42 -26.16 47.39
C ASP A 800 -0.10 -25.10 46.33
N PHE A 801 -1.12 -24.37 45.85
CA PHE A 801 -0.95 -23.32 44.85
C PHE A 801 0.03 -22.23 45.31
N VAL A 802 0.99 -21.92 44.45
CA VAL A 802 1.93 -20.82 44.67
C VAL A 802 1.42 -19.61 43.90
N VAL A 803 1.06 -18.56 44.65
CA VAL A 803 0.53 -17.32 44.09
C VAL A 803 1.60 -16.57 43.31
N GLU A 804 1.52 -16.63 41.97
CA GLU A 804 2.36 -15.83 41.07
C GLU A 804 1.72 -14.48 40.71
N VAL A 805 0.39 -14.47 40.51
CA VAL A 805 -0.42 -13.25 40.32
C VAL A 805 -1.26 -13.07 41.59
N PRO A 806 -1.05 -11.99 42.37
CA PRO A 806 -1.58 -11.87 43.73
C PRO A 806 -3.07 -11.56 43.80
N THR A 807 -3.66 -11.13 42.69
CA THR A 807 -5.04 -10.70 42.63
C THR A 807 -5.82 -11.51 41.61
N ASP A 808 -7.14 -11.46 41.72
CA ASP A 808 -8.08 -12.02 40.76
C ASP A 808 -8.45 -11.03 39.64
N ILE A 809 -9.56 -11.29 38.95
CA ILE A 809 -10.03 -10.47 37.82
C ILE A 809 -10.60 -9.12 38.26
N ASP A 810 -10.94 -8.95 39.55
CA ASP A 810 -11.50 -7.72 40.13
C ASP A 810 -10.50 -6.99 41.04
N GLY A 811 -9.29 -7.53 41.16
CA GLY A 811 -8.23 -6.97 41.99
C GLY A 811 -8.26 -7.45 43.44
N ASP A 812 -9.15 -8.38 43.79
CA ASP A 812 -9.24 -8.98 45.11
C ASP A 812 -8.13 -10.02 45.33
N PRO A 813 -7.71 -10.30 46.58
CA PRO A 813 -6.64 -11.27 46.84
C PRO A 813 -6.96 -12.64 46.26
N ARG A 814 -6.03 -13.27 45.53
CA ARG A 814 -6.22 -14.58 44.88
C ARG A 814 -6.44 -15.75 45.86
N ILE A 815 -6.30 -15.54 47.17
CA ILE A 815 -6.66 -16.54 48.17
C ILE A 815 -7.36 -15.80 49.32
N SER A 816 -8.67 -15.91 49.37
CA SER A 816 -9.52 -15.33 50.44
C SER A 816 -9.96 -16.41 51.45
N GLY A 817 -10.08 -17.65 51.00
CA GLY A 817 -10.40 -18.82 51.83
C GLY A 817 -9.20 -19.73 52.15
N PRO A 818 -9.45 -20.98 52.60
CA PRO A 818 -8.40 -21.99 52.78
C PRO A 818 -7.62 -22.36 51.51
N ARG A 819 -8.19 -22.16 50.32
CA ARG A 819 -7.60 -22.49 49.00
C ARG A 819 -8.14 -21.48 47.96
N PRO A 820 -7.49 -21.31 46.80
CA PRO A 820 -8.06 -20.43 45.79
C PRO A 820 -9.32 -21.05 45.16
N ASP A 821 -10.17 -20.19 44.63
CA ASP A 821 -11.33 -20.55 43.84
C ASP A 821 -10.93 -21.05 42.44
N LEU A 822 -11.82 -21.83 41.82
CA LEU A 822 -11.66 -22.25 40.43
C LEU A 822 -12.19 -21.18 39.48
N GLY A 823 -11.36 -20.78 38.51
CA GLY A 823 -11.69 -19.76 37.51
C GLY A 823 -11.00 -18.43 37.80
N CYS A 824 -11.47 -17.39 37.13
CA CYS A 824 -10.85 -16.06 37.16
C CYS A 824 -11.23 -15.20 38.38
N ASP A 825 -12.36 -15.49 39.03
CA ASP A 825 -12.92 -14.78 40.18
C ASP A 825 -12.53 -15.47 41.50
N GLU A 826 -12.29 -14.71 42.56
CA GLU A 826 -12.14 -15.19 43.94
C GLU A 826 -13.22 -14.54 44.82
N VAL A 827 -14.04 -15.34 45.49
CA VAL A 827 -15.08 -14.83 46.39
C VAL A 827 -14.47 -14.40 47.74
N PRO A 828 -14.62 -13.13 48.18
CA PRO A 828 -14.02 -12.63 49.42
C PRO A 828 -14.61 -13.15 50.74
#